data_AF-A0A267EJ07-F1
#
_entry.id   AF-A0A267EJ07-F1
#
_cell.length_a   1.000
_cell.length_b   1.000
_cell.length_c   1.000
_cell.angle_alpha   90.00
_cell.angle_beta   90.00
_cell.angle_gamma   90.00
#
_symmetry.space_group_name_H-M   'P 1'
#
loop_
_entity.id
_entity.type
_entity.pdbx_description
1 polymer ?
#
loop_
_entity_poly.entity_id
_entity_poly.type
_entity_poly.pdbx_seq_one_letter_code
_entity_poly.pdbx_strand_id
1 'polypeptide(L)'
;ALRNAQHRYQAEMEALWRILTAIAAVLMQTFGRSAGQSEGLDGTEQEILEAVMFENETKVSRYLQTPHNVDRLFSINGMIFSPLHFACEKGKDKIVEMFIRAQADVNLQLNTGESPLYIASQEGHHQVVSSLIKAQADVNLQQVDGRSPLYIASQNAHRQVVSSLIKAQADVNLQRNTAESPLYIASHNGHHQVVSSLIKAQADVNLQRNTGESPLYIASQKGHHQVVSSLIKAQADVNLQRNTAESPLYIASIFGHHKVVSSLIKAQADVNLQRNNGESPLYIASQNGHHQVVSSLIKAQADVNLQRNTAESPLYIASGKGHHQVVSSLIKAQADVNLQLNTGESPLYIASLQGHHQVVSSLIKAQADVNLQQDDGCSPLYIASQNGHHQVVSSLIKAQADVNLQDVDGCSPLYIASQNGHHQVVSSLIKAQADVNLQEVDGCSPLYIASQNGHHQVVSSLIKAQADVNLQRNTGASPLYIASLQGHHQVVSSLIKAQAEVNLQRNTGESPLYIASLQGHHQVVSSLIKAQADVNLQRNTGESPLYIASGKGHHQVVSSLIKAQADVNLQRNTGESPLYIASGKGHHQVVSSLIKAQAEVNLQRNTGESPLYIASQNGHHQVVSSLIKAQADVKGVHIDCQEVAKSTFAVELPPKQLDFGCSPSDSELSHQLHSALEQSGFTESRAALQSAAADVLQQILRSRLDDNPFFVVGSYSEGWGNNLTTLDGRTDANSDIDVMHLISGREYHQKSLCECDGASEQHELVNGHIQCSGFASNPAHATPGCPLRPALDNVDACRLCRYPPITPLLPNRVSNIPHPVLEALQKVLTSASSPCHVVHAASPDRGGEELRVSTSFLENRMLRSLTTLQGQLFVTLKYLVKKVICHKNGLNSYHVKTIAFRMVAETPVEQWKKENLVSLTRQSLQMLLDCVEKSREQDRQTPDTPDRSRVAS
;
A
#
# COMPACT_ATOMS: atom_id res chain seq x y z
N ALA A 1 -15.29 19.52 22.24
CA ALA A 1 -14.06 18.74 22.47
C ALA A 1 -13.09 18.80 21.28
N LEU A 2 -13.47 18.36 20.08
CA LEU A 2 -12.61 18.35 18.88
C LEU A 2 -12.14 19.74 18.37
N ARG A 3 -12.98 20.79 18.45
CA ARG A 3 -12.56 22.16 18.06
C ARG A 3 -11.57 22.83 19.03
N ASN A 4 -11.63 22.50 20.33
CA ASN A 4 -10.67 23.01 21.32
C ASN A 4 -9.33 22.26 21.27
N ALA A 5 -9.32 21.00 20.81
CA ALA A 5 -8.10 20.28 20.48
C ALA A 5 -7.41 20.84 19.22
N GLN A 6 -8.17 21.20 18.18
CA GLN A 6 -7.63 21.85 16.98
C GLN A 6 -7.01 23.23 17.24
N HIS A 7 -7.63 24.05 18.09
CA HIS A 7 -7.10 25.38 18.41
C HIS A 7 -5.85 25.35 19.32
N ARG A 8 -5.75 24.40 20.26
CA ARG A 8 -4.51 24.19 21.04
C ARG A 8 -3.38 23.66 20.18
N TYR A 9 -3.69 22.70 19.30
CA TYR A 9 -2.74 22.12 18.34
C TYR A 9 -2.22 23.14 17.33
N GLN A 10 -3.05 24.07 16.84
CA GLN A 10 -2.60 25.16 15.96
C GLN A 10 -1.67 26.16 16.66
N ALA A 11 -1.95 26.51 17.92
CA ALA A 11 -1.11 27.44 18.68
C ALA A 11 0.26 26.83 19.07
N GLU A 12 0.30 25.54 19.41
CA GLU A 12 1.53 24.79 19.70
C GLU A 12 2.39 24.57 18.44
N MET A 13 1.76 24.33 17.28
CA MET A 13 2.45 24.25 15.98
C MET A 13 3.05 25.59 15.52
N GLU A 14 2.40 26.71 15.82
CA GLU A 14 2.93 28.05 15.50
C GLU A 14 4.17 28.39 16.34
N ALA A 15 4.24 27.92 17.58
CA ALA A 15 5.41 28.05 18.45
C ALA A 15 6.58 27.18 17.98
N LEU A 16 6.32 25.91 17.61
CA LEU A 16 7.29 25.00 16.99
C LEU A 16 7.88 25.58 15.70
N TRP A 17 7.01 26.13 14.85
CA TRP A 17 7.41 26.76 13.59
C TRP A 17 8.30 27.99 13.82
N ARG A 18 8.00 28.84 14.82
CA ARG A 18 8.85 30.01 15.17
C ARG A 18 10.22 29.61 15.71
N ILE A 19 10.30 28.55 16.52
CA ILE A 19 11.57 28.03 17.08
C ILE A 19 12.44 27.44 15.98
N LEU A 20 11.87 26.67 15.06
CA LEU A 20 12.60 26.06 13.94
C LEU A 20 12.97 27.06 12.86
N THR A 21 12.16 28.11 12.65
CA THR A 21 12.49 29.22 11.76
C THR A 21 13.60 30.10 12.35
N ALA A 22 13.66 30.26 13.68
CA ALA A 22 14.78 30.94 14.34
C ALA A 22 16.08 30.13 14.24
N ILE A 23 16.02 28.80 14.38
CA ILE A 23 17.17 27.91 14.15
C ILE A 23 17.59 27.94 12.67
N ALA A 24 16.64 27.92 11.73
CA ALA A 24 16.88 28.05 10.29
C ALA A 24 17.48 29.42 9.90
N ALA A 25 17.07 30.52 10.54
CA ALA A 25 17.61 31.86 10.29
C ALA A 25 19.06 31.99 10.78
N VAL A 26 19.42 31.33 11.89
CA VAL A 26 20.81 31.27 12.35
C VAL A 26 21.67 30.35 11.47
N LEU A 27 21.10 29.29 10.91
CA LEU A 27 21.78 28.42 9.93
C LEU A 27 21.92 29.08 8.55
N MET A 28 20.95 29.87 8.10
CA MET A 28 21.07 30.64 6.86
C MET A 28 22.09 31.78 6.98
N GLN A 29 22.41 32.25 8.19
CA GLN A 29 23.52 33.17 8.43
C GLN A 29 24.89 32.49 8.37
N THR A 30 25.00 31.18 8.67
CA THR A 30 26.25 30.42 8.54
C THR A 30 26.44 29.78 7.16
N PHE A 31 25.37 29.36 6.48
CA PHE A 31 25.41 28.83 5.10
C PHE A 31 25.23 29.89 4.01
N GLY A 32 24.85 31.13 4.36
CA GLY A 32 24.63 32.25 3.44
C GLY A 32 25.86 33.12 3.15
N ARG A 33 27.06 32.70 3.59
CA ARG A 33 28.33 33.37 3.30
C ARG A 33 29.34 32.42 2.67
N SER A 34 28.96 31.69 1.62
CA SER A 34 29.91 31.05 0.69
C SER A 34 29.26 30.60 -0.62
N ALA A 35 28.53 31.50 -1.28
CA ALA A 35 28.18 31.37 -2.69
C ALA A 35 27.90 32.78 -3.26
N GLY A 36 28.97 33.55 -3.38
CA GLY A 36 28.99 34.91 -3.89
C GLY A 36 30.40 35.32 -4.28
N GLN A 37 31.21 34.37 -4.75
CA GLN A 37 32.30 34.66 -5.66
C GLN A 37 31.92 33.96 -6.95
N SER A 38 31.51 34.78 -7.91
CA SER A 38 31.49 34.48 -9.32
C SER A 38 32.71 33.65 -9.71
N GLU A 39 32.51 32.39 -10.05
CA GLU A 39 33.36 31.80 -11.09
C GLU A 39 33.06 32.61 -12.35
N GLY A 40 34.08 33.33 -12.80
CA GLY A 40 33.96 34.42 -13.75
C GLY A 40 33.35 33.96 -15.06
N LEU A 41 32.17 34.52 -15.39
CA LEU A 41 31.88 34.86 -16.77
C LEU A 41 32.98 35.81 -17.22
N ASP A 42 33.57 35.54 -18.37
CA ASP A 42 34.40 36.55 -19.04
C ASP A 42 33.51 37.79 -19.24
N GLY A 43 33.97 38.99 -18.84
CA GLY A 43 33.12 40.20 -18.82
C GLY A 43 32.46 40.52 -20.17
N THR A 44 32.99 39.93 -21.25
CA THR A 44 32.48 40.01 -22.61
C THR A 44 31.20 39.20 -22.85
N GLU A 45 30.97 38.09 -22.15
CA GLU A 45 29.81 37.18 -22.35
C GLU A 45 28.53 37.73 -21.71
N GLN A 46 28.63 38.29 -20.51
CA GLN A 46 27.48 38.93 -19.87
C GLN A 46 27.08 40.22 -20.60
N GLU A 47 28.06 41.00 -21.06
CA GLU A 47 27.83 42.24 -21.80
C GLU A 47 27.09 42.02 -23.13
N ILE A 48 27.40 40.94 -23.87
CA ILE A 48 26.71 40.64 -25.12
C ILE A 48 25.28 40.15 -24.88
N LEU A 49 25.02 39.37 -23.83
CA LEU A 49 23.66 38.93 -23.51
C LEU A 49 22.77 40.08 -23.04
N GLU A 50 23.31 40.99 -22.22
CA GLU A 50 22.61 42.23 -21.88
C GLU A 50 22.39 43.10 -23.12
N ALA A 51 23.36 43.19 -24.03
CA ALA A 51 23.21 43.93 -25.28
C ALA A 51 22.12 43.34 -26.17
N VAL A 52 22.01 42.01 -26.29
CA VAL A 52 20.93 41.35 -27.02
C VAL A 52 19.58 41.61 -26.33
N MET A 53 19.52 41.45 -25.00
CA MET A 53 18.28 41.62 -24.22
C MET A 53 17.70 43.03 -24.34
N PHE A 54 18.55 44.05 -24.32
CA PHE A 54 18.16 45.47 -24.41
C PHE A 54 18.27 46.06 -25.83
N GLU A 55 18.43 45.23 -26.87
CA GLU A 55 18.56 45.65 -28.28
C GLU A 55 19.63 46.73 -28.51
N ASN A 56 20.76 46.63 -27.82
CA ASN A 56 21.88 47.55 -28.00
C ASN A 56 22.67 47.20 -29.28
N GLU A 57 22.14 47.66 -30.41
CA GLU A 57 22.70 47.44 -31.75
C GLU A 57 24.19 47.80 -31.81
N THR A 58 24.61 48.90 -31.18
CA THR A 58 26.03 49.33 -31.23
C THR A 58 26.97 48.33 -30.57
N LYS A 59 26.59 47.78 -29.40
CA LYS A 59 27.39 46.77 -28.70
C LYS A 59 27.40 45.44 -29.45
N VAL A 60 26.25 45.02 -29.99
CA VAL A 60 26.16 43.81 -30.82
C VAL A 60 26.99 43.94 -32.11
N SER A 61 26.95 45.10 -32.79
CA SER A 61 27.78 45.37 -33.97
C SER A 61 29.28 45.25 -33.67
N ARG A 62 29.75 45.78 -32.53
CA ARG A 62 31.16 45.65 -32.13
C ARG A 62 31.52 44.20 -31.84
N TYR A 63 30.64 43.47 -31.17
CA TYR A 63 30.86 42.05 -30.88
C TYR A 63 31.01 41.21 -32.16
N LEU A 64 30.21 41.52 -33.19
CA LEU A 64 30.20 40.86 -34.50
C LEU A 64 31.39 41.24 -35.41
N GLN A 65 32.18 42.27 -35.09
CA GLN A 65 33.39 42.61 -35.86
C GLN A 65 34.49 41.56 -35.73
N THR A 66 34.43 40.70 -34.71
CA THR A 66 35.35 39.57 -34.51
C THR A 66 34.73 38.30 -35.09
N PRO A 67 35.27 37.74 -36.20
CA PRO A 67 34.63 36.60 -36.89
C PRO A 67 34.40 35.36 -36.01
N HIS A 68 35.27 35.10 -35.03
CA HIS A 68 35.13 33.95 -34.11
C HIS A 68 34.00 34.09 -33.08
N ASN A 69 33.38 35.27 -32.97
CA ASN A 69 32.32 35.53 -32.00
C ASN A 69 30.91 35.22 -32.52
N VAL A 70 30.72 35.14 -33.84
CA VAL A 70 29.39 35.08 -34.46
C VAL A 70 28.60 33.84 -34.02
N ASP A 71 29.26 32.67 -34.00
CA ASP A 71 28.67 31.39 -33.60
C ASP A 71 29.20 30.88 -32.26
N ARG A 72 29.81 31.76 -31.45
CA ARG A 72 30.37 31.38 -30.16
C ARG A 72 29.25 30.90 -29.23
N LEU A 73 29.47 29.74 -28.62
CA LEU A 73 28.60 29.16 -27.61
C LEU A 73 29.03 29.63 -26.21
N PHE A 74 28.07 30.06 -25.41
CA PHE A 74 28.24 30.39 -23.99
C PHE A 74 27.70 29.27 -23.13
N SER A 75 28.30 29.06 -21.97
CA SER A 75 27.80 28.15 -20.94
C SER A 75 27.40 28.95 -19.70
N ILE A 76 26.10 29.03 -19.41
CA ILE A 76 25.60 29.68 -18.20
C ILE A 76 24.80 28.66 -17.39
N ASN A 77 25.21 28.41 -16.14
CA ASN A 77 24.57 27.43 -15.25
C ASN A 77 24.41 26.02 -15.87
N GLY A 78 25.34 25.62 -16.75
CA GLY A 78 25.30 24.33 -17.46
C GLY A 78 24.45 24.29 -18.73
N MET A 79 23.80 25.40 -19.13
CA MET A 79 23.11 25.52 -20.42
C MET A 79 24.02 26.15 -21.46
N ILE A 80 24.16 25.49 -22.61
CA ILE A 80 24.97 25.95 -23.73
C ILE A 80 24.08 26.64 -24.77
N PHE A 81 24.36 27.90 -25.12
CA PHE A 81 23.60 28.63 -26.13
C PHE A 81 24.44 29.68 -26.88
N SER A 82 24.06 30.01 -28.12
CA SER A 82 24.68 31.12 -28.86
C SER A 82 23.89 32.42 -28.65
N PRO A 83 24.51 33.61 -28.83
CA PRO A 83 23.78 34.86 -28.73
C PRO A 83 22.67 34.99 -29.80
N LEU A 84 22.79 34.30 -30.94
CA LEU A 84 21.70 34.19 -31.92
C LEU A 84 20.51 33.38 -31.35
N HIS A 85 20.73 32.26 -30.67
CA HIS A 85 19.67 31.50 -30.00
C HIS A 85 18.94 32.37 -28.96
N PHE A 86 19.70 33.12 -28.15
CA PHE A 86 19.13 34.02 -27.16
C PHE A 86 18.34 35.18 -27.80
N ALA A 87 18.83 35.75 -28.90
CA ALA A 87 18.11 36.77 -29.67
C ALA A 87 16.80 36.20 -30.26
N CYS A 88 16.82 34.94 -30.71
CA CYS A 88 15.64 34.23 -31.19
C CYS A 88 14.63 33.96 -30.07
N GLU A 89 15.09 33.52 -28.89
CA GLU A 89 14.25 33.31 -27.71
C GLU A 89 13.53 34.60 -27.28
N LYS A 90 14.26 35.72 -27.26
CA LYS A 90 13.72 37.04 -26.85
C LYS A 90 12.97 37.78 -27.96
N GLY A 91 12.91 37.22 -29.17
CA GLY A 91 12.17 37.81 -30.29
C GLY A 91 12.77 39.10 -30.84
N LYS A 92 14.09 39.28 -30.75
CA LYS A 92 14.79 40.52 -31.14
C LYS A 92 15.10 40.54 -32.63
N ASP A 93 14.09 40.86 -33.44
CA ASP A 93 14.12 40.88 -34.91
C ASP A 93 15.36 41.58 -35.51
N LYS A 94 15.64 42.83 -35.09
CA LYS A 94 16.79 43.60 -35.59
C LYS A 94 18.12 42.96 -35.24
N ILE A 95 18.25 42.46 -34.01
CA ILE A 95 19.46 41.81 -33.54
C ILE A 95 19.69 40.51 -34.32
N VAL A 96 18.64 39.72 -34.55
CA VAL A 96 18.70 38.53 -35.41
C VAL A 96 19.14 38.90 -36.83
N GLU A 97 18.61 39.97 -37.42
CA GLU A 97 19.09 40.44 -38.73
C GLU A 97 20.57 40.84 -38.74
N MET A 98 21.08 41.42 -37.65
CA MET A 98 22.50 41.74 -37.51
C MET A 98 23.36 40.48 -37.50
N PHE A 99 22.97 39.44 -36.75
CA PHE A 99 23.65 38.14 -36.75
C PHE A 99 23.59 37.48 -38.14
N ILE A 100 22.45 37.51 -38.83
CA ILE A 100 22.30 36.99 -40.20
C ILE A 100 23.23 37.73 -41.18
N ARG A 101 23.31 39.07 -41.11
CA ARG A 101 24.22 39.87 -41.97
C ARG A 101 25.68 39.58 -41.68
N ALA A 102 26.02 39.19 -40.45
CA ALA A 102 27.35 38.74 -40.06
C ALA A 102 27.64 37.27 -40.41
N GLN A 103 26.78 36.61 -41.20
CA GLN A 103 26.91 35.22 -41.64
C GLN A 103 26.91 34.19 -40.48
N ALA A 104 26.14 34.45 -39.43
CA ALA A 104 25.90 33.45 -38.38
C ALA A 104 25.27 32.17 -38.94
N ASP A 105 25.67 31.02 -38.41
CA ASP A 105 25.08 29.74 -38.74
C ASP A 105 23.65 29.67 -38.18
N VAL A 106 22.67 29.93 -39.05
CA VAL A 106 21.24 29.88 -38.74
C VAL A 106 20.72 28.47 -38.44
N ASN A 107 21.55 27.44 -38.65
CA ASN A 107 21.26 26.03 -38.39
C ASN A 107 22.09 25.45 -37.23
N LEU A 108 22.89 26.28 -36.55
CA LEU A 108 23.69 25.85 -35.40
C LEU A 108 22.79 25.19 -34.35
N GLN A 109 23.04 23.93 -34.00
CA GLN A 109 22.25 23.23 -32.99
C GLN A 109 22.91 23.32 -31.62
N LEU A 110 22.11 23.53 -30.58
CA LEU A 110 22.55 23.39 -29.19
C LEU A 110 22.80 21.93 -28.82
N ASN A 111 23.29 21.68 -27.62
CA ASN A 111 23.48 20.32 -27.08
C ASN A 111 22.17 19.51 -27.02
N THR A 112 21.03 20.19 -26.90
CA THR A 112 19.67 19.63 -26.98
C THR A 112 19.18 19.43 -28.41
N GLY A 113 19.94 19.87 -29.42
CA GLY A 113 19.58 19.82 -30.84
C GLY A 113 18.72 21.01 -31.30
N GLU A 114 18.42 21.97 -30.44
CA GLU A 114 17.58 23.12 -30.77
C GLU A 114 18.32 24.08 -31.72
N SER A 115 17.70 24.45 -32.84
CA SER A 115 18.23 25.47 -33.76
C SER A 115 17.64 26.86 -33.48
N PRO A 116 18.21 27.96 -34.01
CA PRO A 116 17.63 29.30 -33.88
C PRO A 116 16.18 29.36 -34.39
N LEU A 117 15.90 28.66 -35.49
CA LEU A 117 14.56 28.57 -36.07
C LEU A 117 13.61 27.77 -35.17
N TYR A 118 14.08 26.69 -34.54
CA TYR A 118 13.30 25.93 -33.56
C TYR A 118 12.89 26.82 -32.37
N ILE A 119 13.84 27.54 -31.76
CA ILE A 119 13.57 28.42 -30.61
C ILE A 119 12.60 29.54 -30.99
N ALA A 120 12.84 30.24 -32.10
CA ALA A 120 11.93 31.29 -32.57
C ALA A 120 10.51 30.75 -32.84
N SER A 121 10.42 29.51 -33.33
CA SER A 121 9.15 28.84 -33.59
C SER A 121 8.43 28.41 -32.32
N GLN A 122 9.17 28.01 -31.29
CA GLN A 122 8.64 27.67 -29.97
C GLN A 122 7.99 28.88 -29.29
N GLU A 123 8.66 30.02 -29.34
CA GLU A 123 8.21 31.26 -28.70
C GLU A 123 7.19 32.06 -29.53
N GLY A 124 7.01 31.70 -30.80
CA GLY A 124 5.97 32.29 -31.66
C GLY A 124 6.38 33.58 -32.37
N HIS A 125 7.68 33.87 -32.44
CA HIS A 125 8.21 35.11 -32.99
C HIS A 125 8.20 35.10 -34.53
N HIS A 126 7.02 35.34 -35.12
CA HIS A 126 6.80 35.19 -36.57
C HIS A 126 7.72 36.05 -37.47
N GLN A 127 8.13 37.24 -37.01
CA GLN A 127 9.07 38.10 -37.75
C GLN A 127 10.48 37.49 -37.77
N VAL A 128 10.98 37.06 -36.61
CA VAL A 128 12.26 36.35 -36.47
C VAL A 128 12.28 35.09 -37.33
N VAL A 129 11.23 34.27 -37.25
CA VAL A 129 11.06 33.07 -38.09
C VAL A 129 11.13 33.43 -39.58
N SER A 130 10.46 34.51 -40.00
CA SER A 130 10.50 34.96 -41.39
C SER A 130 11.89 35.42 -41.84
N SER A 131 12.65 36.08 -40.97
CA SER A 131 14.03 36.49 -41.25
C SER A 131 14.97 35.28 -41.35
N LEU A 132 14.85 34.30 -40.45
CA LEU A 132 15.63 33.06 -40.49
C LEU A 132 15.32 32.21 -41.75
N ILE A 133 14.06 32.10 -42.14
CA ILE A 133 13.65 31.41 -43.39
C ILE A 133 14.26 32.11 -44.61
N LYS A 134 14.23 33.45 -44.67
CA LYS A 134 14.87 34.21 -45.77
C LYS A 134 16.38 33.98 -45.83
N ALA A 135 17.00 33.72 -44.69
CA ALA A 135 18.41 33.37 -44.56
C ALA A 135 18.71 31.88 -44.83
N GLN A 136 17.75 31.13 -45.39
CA GLN A 136 17.90 29.71 -45.74
C GLN A 136 18.12 28.77 -44.54
N ALA A 137 17.55 29.09 -43.36
CA ALA A 137 17.48 28.15 -42.26
C ALA A 137 16.69 26.88 -42.66
N ASP A 138 17.19 25.70 -42.27
CA ASP A 138 16.55 24.42 -42.51
C ASP A 138 15.28 24.30 -41.65
N VAL A 139 14.14 24.41 -42.33
CA VAL A 139 12.80 24.37 -41.72
C VAL A 139 12.42 23.02 -41.13
N ASN A 140 13.17 21.96 -41.45
CA ASN A 140 12.92 20.59 -41.01
C ASN A 140 13.95 20.10 -39.98
N LEU A 141 14.92 20.92 -39.59
CA LEU A 141 15.98 20.53 -38.66
C LEU A 141 15.39 20.16 -37.28
N GLN A 142 15.52 18.88 -36.91
CA GLN A 142 14.95 18.33 -35.67
C GLN A 142 15.94 18.44 -34.50
N GLN A 143 15.42 18.70 -33.31
CA GLN A 143 16.19 18.57 -32.08
C GLN A 143 16.40 17.10 -31.67
N VAL A 144 17.11 16.83 -30.58
CA VAL A 144 17.51 15.47 -30.16
C VAL A 144 16.32 14.53 -29.99
N ASP A 145 15.18 15.04 -29.55
CA ASP A 145 13.95 14.25 -29.36
C ASP A 145 13.09 14.10 -30.64
N GLY A 146 13.57 14.64 -31.77
CA GLY A 146 12.91 14.61 -33.06
C GLY A 146 11.91 15.74 -33.31
N ARG A 147 11.73 16.73 -32.42
CA ARG A 147 10.78 17.82 -32.71
C ARG A 147 11.35 18.78 -33.77
N SER A 148 10.56 19.06 -34.80
CA SER A 148 10.85 20.08 -35.81
C SER A 148 10.29 21.46 -35.41
N PRO A 149 10.73 22.56 -36.06
CA PRO A 149 10.15 23.89 -35.88
C PRO A 149 8.62 23.91 -36.11
N LEU A 150 8.14 23.17 -37.12
CA LEU A 150 6.71 23.07 -37.40
C LEU A 150 5.96 22.30 -36.31
N TYR A 151 6.56 21.25 -35.74
CA TYR A 151 5.99 20.51 -34.62
C TYR A 151 5.79 21.42 -33.40
N ILE A 152 6.83 22.14 -32.96
CA ILE A 152 6.76 22.95 -31.73
C ILE A 152 5.83 24.17 -31.91
N ALA A 153 5.83 24.80 -33.09
CA ALA A 153 4.87 25.85 -33.42
C ALA A 153 3.43 25.33 -33.40
N SER A 154 3.22 24.08 -33.86
CA SER A 154 1.91 23.43 -33.84
C SER A 154 1.46 23.08 -32.42
N GLN A 155 2.39 22.65 -31.55
CA GLN A 155 2.13 22.38 -30.14
C GLN A 155 1.65 23.63 -29.39
N ASN A 156 2.26 24.79 -29.66
CA ASN A 156 2.04 26.05 -28.95
C ASN A 156 0.97 26.96 -29.59
N ALA A 157 0.24 26.49 -30.60
CA ALA A 157 -0.81 27.22 -31.32
C ALA A 157 -0.35 28.46 -32.11
N HIS A 158 0.92 28.53 -32.50
CA HIS A 158 1.51 29.68 -33.21
C HIS A 158 1.14 29.70 -34.69
N ARG A 159 -0.12 29.98 -35.00
CA ARG A 159 -0.69 29.90 -36.36
C ARG A 159 0.10 30.68 -37.42
N GLN A 160 0.60 31.87 -37.09
CA GLN A 160 1.38 32.68 -38.04
C GLN A 160 2.72 32.02 -38.37
N VAL A 161 3.43 31.52 -37.37
CA VAL A 161 4.67 30.74 -37.53
C VAL A 161 4.42 29.48 -38.35
N VAL A 162 3.38 28.71 -38.03
CA VAL A 162 2.95 27.54 -38.80
C VAL A 162 2.72 27.90 -40.27
N SER A 163 2.02 29.01 -40.54
CA SER A 163 1.79 29.46 -41.92
C SER A 163 3.08 29.87 -42.63
N SER A 164 4.04 30.47 -41.95
CA SER A 164 5.34 30.85 -42.53
C SER A 164 6.17 29.61 -42.85
N LEU A 165 6.23 28.64 -41.94
CA LEU A 165 6.96 27.37 -42.13
C LEU A 165 6.37 26.54 -43.27
N ILE A 166 5.04 26.42 -43.36
CA ILE A 166 4.37 25.73 -44.48
C ILE A 166 4.69 26.40 -45.82
N LYS A 167 4.65 27.75 -45.89
CA LYS A 167 5.02 28.48 -47.11
C LYS A 167 6.47 28.25 -47.53
N ALA A 168 7.34 28.00 -46.55
CA ALA A 168 8.74 27.65 -46.73
C ALA A 168 8.98 26.16 -47.02
N GLN A 169 7.94 25.38 -47.34
CA GLN A 169 8.03 23.95 -47.66
C GLN A 169 8.53 23.07 -46.51
N ALA A 170 8.21 23.43 -45.25
CA ALA A 170 8.39 22.53 -44.12
C ALA A 170 7.56 21.24 -44.33
N ASP A 171 8.14 20.09 -44.04
CA ASP A 171 7.47 18.80 -44.14
C ASP A 171 6.38 18.72 -43.05
N VAL A 172 5.13 18.81 -43.50
CA VAL A 172 3.92 18.80 -42.66
C VAL A 172 3.69 17.47 -41.95
N ASN A 173 4.35 16.40 -42.40
CA ASN A 173 4.24 15.05 -41.87
C ASN A 173 5.48 14.61 -41.07
N LEU A 174 6.51 15.46 -40.96
CA LEU A 174 7.74 15.11 -40.25
C LEU A 174 7.49 14.78 -38.78
N GLN A 175 7.70 13.51 -38.41
CA GLN A 175 7.41 13.00 -37.08
C GLN A 175 8.62 13.08 -36.14
N ARG A 176 8.37 13.33 -34.85
CA ARG A 176 9.40 13.17 -33.80
C ARG A 176 9.71 11.70 -33.50
N ASN A 177 10.63 11.43 -32.57
CA ASN A 177 11.07 10.07 -32.23
C ASN A 177 9.93 9.14 -31.74
N THR A 178 8.84 9.70 -31.19
CA THR A 178 7.64 8.93 -30.81
C THR A 178 6.63 8.74 -31.97
N ALA A 179 7.02 9.12 -33.18
CA ALA A 179 6.22 9.22 -34.39
C ALA A 179 5.02 10.20 -34.29
N GLU A 180 5.10 11.24 -33.46
CA GLU A 180 4.05 12.26 -33.41
C GLU A 180 4.28 13.32 -34.50
N SER A 181 3.27 13.54 -35.36
CA SER A 181 3.29 14.57 -36.41
C SER A 181 2.83 15.94 -35.88
N PRO A 182 3.11 17.04 -36.60
CA PRO A 182 2.57 18.36 -36.28
C PRO A 182 1.03 18.36 -36.19
N LEU A 183 0.37 17.59 -37.06
CA LEU A 183 -1.09 17.44 -37.03
C LEU A 183 -1.57 16.67 -35.79
N TYR A 184 -0.84 15.63 -35.38
CA TYR A 184 -1.14 14.88 -34.16
C TYR A 184 -1.09 15.78 -32.92
N ILE A 185 0.00 16.53 -32.71
CA ILE A 185 0.15 17.36 -31.50
C ILE A 185 -0.83 18.55 -31.48
N ALA A 186 -1.10 19.16 -32.63
CA ALA A 186 -2.14 20.19 -32.75
C ALA A 186 -3.53 19.62 -32.43
N SER A 187 -3.78 18.37 -32.83
CA SER A 187 -5.04 17.67 -32.55
C SER A 187 -5.17 17.28 -31.09
N HIS A 188 -4.08 16.84 -30.45
CA HIS A 188 -4.02 16.56 -29.00
C HIS A 188 -4.36 17.81 -28.17
N ASN A 189 -3.83 18.98 -28.55
CA ASN A 189 -4.02 20.22 -27.82
C ASN A 189 -5.31 20.98 -28.19
N GLY A 190 -6.05 20.54 -29.21
CA GLY A 190 -7.32 21.17 -29.59
C GLY A 190 -7.18 22.43 -30.45
N HIS A 191 -6.02 22.64 -31.08
CA HIS A 191 -5.69 23.86 -31.81
C HIS A 191 -6.33 23.88 -33.21
N HIS A 192 -7.66 24.02 -33.26
CA HIS A 192 -8.46 23.88 -34.49
C HIS A 192 -8.00 24.76 -35.67
N GLN A 193 -7.46 25.95 -35.42
CA GLN A 193 -6.95 26.82 -36.49
C GLN A 193 -5.64 26.29 -37.09
N VAL A 194 -4.74 25.78 -36.24
CA VAL A 194 -3.47 25.15 -36.69
C VAL A 194 -3.79 23.87 -37.45
N VAL A 195 -4.67 23.01 -36.92
CA VAL A 195 -5.18 21.81 -37.60
C VAL A 195 -5.73 22.17 -38.99
N SER A 196 -6.53 23.23 -39.09
CA SER A 196 -7.07 23.68 -40.38
C SER A 196 -5.99 24.15 -41.36
N SER A 197 -4.92 24.79 -40.87
CA SER A 197 -3.78 25.17 -41.71
C SER A 197 -3.00 23.96 -42.21
N LEU A 198 -2.74 22.98 -41.34
CA LEU A 198 -2.01 21.75 -41.67
C LEU A 198 -2.80 20.88 -42.67
N ILE A 199 -4.10 20.71 -42.48
CA ILE A 199 -4.98 19.99 -43.43
C ILE A 199 -4.96 20.66 -44.81
N LYS A 200 -5.05 22.00 -44.87
CA LYS A 200 -4.96 22.74 -46.14
C LYS A 200 -3.62 22.54 -46.85
N ALA A 201 -2.56 22.28 -46.09
CA ALA A 201 -1.24 21.96 -46.57
C ALA A 201 -1.04 20.47 -46.89
N GLN A 202 -2.13 19.68 -46.98
CA GLN A 202 -2.10 18.25 -47.31
C GLN A 202 -1.34 17.38 -46.29
N ALA A 203 -1.38 17.75 -45.00
CA ALA A 203 -0.92 16.85 -43.94
C ALA A 203 -1.74 15.55 -43.94
N ASP A 204 -1.08 14.41 -43.75
CA ASP A 204 -1.73 13.11 -43.70
C ASP A 204 -2.57 13.01 -42.41
N VAL A 205 -3.89 13.04 -42.59
CA VAL A 205 -4.88 13.01 -41.50
C VAL A 205 -4.96 11.67 -40.78
N ASN A 206 -4.37 10.62 -41.35
CA ASN A 206 -4.37 9.26 -40.82
C ASN A 206 -3.00 8.84 -40.27
N LEU A 207 -1.98 9.70 -40.33
CA LEU A 207 -0.63 9.38 -39.90
C LEU A 207 -0.56 9.05 -38.40
N GLN A 208 -0.29 7.78 -38.09
CA GLN A 208 -0.26 7.25 -36.73
C GLN A 208 1.11 7.43 -36.07
N ARG A 209 1.12 7.62 -34.74
CA ARG A 209 2.34 7.54 -33.93
C ARG A 209 2.72 6.09 -33.60
N ASN A 210 3.81 5.87 -32.87
CA ASN A 210 4.35 4.53 -32.56
C ASN A 210 3.34 3.58 -31.89
N THR A 211 2.35 4.12 -31.17
CA THR A 211 1.30 3.35 -30.50
C THR A 211 0.03 3.15 -31.33
N GLY A 212 0.05 3.56 -32.60
CA GLY A 212 -1.07 3.51 -33.54
C GLY A 212 -2.09 4.65 -33.38
N GLU A 213 -1.82 5.68 -32.57
CA GLU A 213 -2.80 6.75 -32.36
C GLU A 213 -2.78 7.73 -33.53
N SER A 214 -3.92 7.90 -34.22
CA SER A 214 -4.10 8.90 -35.29
C SER A 214 -4.51 10.27 -34.72
N PRO A 215 -4.41 11.36 -35.51
CA PRO A 215 -4.93 12.68 -35.13
C PRO A 215 -6.41 12.64 -34.72
N LEU A 216 -7.23 11.85 -35.43
CA LEU A 216 -8.65 11.69 -35.12
C LEU A 216 -8.86 10.94 -33.81
N TYR A 217 -8.07 9.90 -33.55
CA TYR A 217 -8.10 9.17 -32.29
C TYR A 217 -7.83 10.09 -31.09
N ILE A 218 -6.72 10.85 -31.12
CA ILE A 218 -6.33 11.68 -29.97
C ILE A 218 -7.27 12.88 -29.78
N ALA A 219 -7.77 13.48 -30.87
CA ALA A 219 -8.79 14.52 -30.78
C ALA A 219 -10.09 13.98 -30.17
N SER A 220 -10.45 12.73 -30.49
CA SER A 220 -11.64 12.06 -29.96
C SER A 220 -11.49 11.74 -28.48
N GLN A 221 -10.32 11.27 -28.05
CA GLN A 221 -9.98 11.04 -26.64
C GLN A 221 -10.09 12.32 -25.80
N LYS A 222 -9.59 13.45 -26.32
CA LYS A 222 -9.57 14.73 -25.62
C LYS A 222 -10.91 15.50 -25.71
N GLY A 223 -11.85 15.04 -26.53
CA GLY A 223 -13.17 15.67 -26.67
C GLY A 223 -13.18 16.93 -27.54
N HIS A 224 -12.16 17.13 -28.38
CA HIS A 224 -11.98 18.33 -29.19
C HIS A 224 -12.89 18.33 -30.43
N HIS A 225 -14.19 18.59 -30.21
CA HIS A 225 -15.21 18.43 -31.25
C HIS A 225 -14.95 19.23 -32.54
N GLN A 226 -14.32 20.41 -32.46
CA GLN A 226 -14.01 21.23 -33.64
C GLN A 226 -12.90 20.58 -34.48
N VAL A 227 -11.85 20.08 -33.82
CA VAL A 227 -10.77 19.34 -34.47
C VAL A 227 -11.29 18.07 -35.12
N VAL A 228 -12.09 17.28 -34.39
CA VAL A 228 -12.76 16.08 -34.93
C VAL A 228 -13.57 16.42 -36.18
N SER A 229 -14.36 17.50 -36.14
CA SER A 229 -15.17 17.93 -37.29
C SER A 229 -14.31 18.33 -38.49
N SER A 230 -13.17 18.97 -38.27
CA SER A 230 -12.23 19.33 -39.35
C SER A 230 -11.55 18.09 -39.95
N LEU A 231 -11.14 17.13 -39.12
CA LEU A 231 -10.50 15.88 -39.57
C LEU A 231 -11.48 14.99 -40.36
N ILE A 232 -12.73 14.86 -39.90
CA ILE A 232 -13.78 14.13 -40.63
C ILE A 232 -14.04 14.78 -42.00
N LYS A 233 -14.13 16.11 -42.06
CA LYS A 233 -14.30 16.83 -43.35
C LYS A 233 -13.14 16.60 -44.31
N ALA A 234 -11.95 16.36 -43.76
CA ALA A 234 -10.75 16.03 -44.51
C ALA A 234 -10.61 14.53 -44.82
N GLN A 235 -11.69 13.74 -44.67
CA GLN A 235 -11.73 12.31 -44.97
C GLN A 235 -10.76 11.47 -44.11
N ALA A 236 -10.54 11.86 -42.85
CA ALA A 236 -9.87 10.99 -41.88
C ALA A 236 -10.68 9.68 -41.71
N ASP A 237 -9.97 8.54 -41.66
CA ASP A 237 -10.60 7.24 -41.45
C ASP A 237 -11.16 7.15 -40.02
N VAL A 238 -12.49 7.18 -39.94
CA VAL A 238 -13.24 7.16 -38.67
C VAL A 238 -13.14 5.85 -37.91
N ASN A 239 -12.70 4.78 -38.58
CA ASN A 239 -12.54 3.44 -38.02
C ASN A 239 -11.07 3.05 -37.82
N LEU A 240 -10.11 3.92 -38.14
CA LEU A 240 -8.69 3.63 -37.99
C LEU A 240 -8.32 3.35 -36.53
N GLN A 241 -7.99 2.09 -36.25
CA GLN A 241 -7.66 1.63 -34.90
C GLN A 241 -6.18 1.78 -34.59
N ARG A 242 -5.87 2.06 -33.32
CA ARG A 242 -4.50 1.99 -32.80
C ARG A 242 -4.05 0.55 -32.53
N ASN A 243 -2.82 0.35 -32.05
CA ASN A 243 -2.23 -0.98 -31.86
C ASN A 243 -3.03 -1.92 -30.94
N THR A 244 -3.83 -1.38 -30.00
CA THR A 244 -4.73 -2.18 -29.14
C THR A 244 -6.12 -2.37 -29.73
N ALA A 245 -6.29 -2.09 -31.02
CA ALA A 245 -7.54 -2.07 -31.76
C ALA A 245 -8.60 -1.08 -31.23
N GLU A 246 -8.19 0.05 -30.63
CA GLU A 246 -9.15 1.09 -30.19
C GLU A 246 -9.46 2.05 -31.33
N SER A 247 -10.74 2.18 -31.69
CA SER A 247 -11.21 3.15 -32.69
C SER A 247 -11.44 4.55 -32.07
N PRO A 248 -11.52 5.62 -32.87
CA PRO A 248 -11.92 6.95 -32.41
C PRO A 248 -13.29 6.94 -31.69
N LEU A 249 -14.23 6.12 -32.18
CA LEU A 249 -15.55 5.98 -31.56
C LEU A 249 -15.47 5.29 -30.19
N TYR A 250 -14.65 4.25 -30.07
CA TYR A 250 -14.41 3.55 -28.80
C TYR A 250 -13.82 4.50 -27.74
N ILE A 251 -12.75 5.25 -28.08
CA ILE A 251 -12.11 6.15 -27.11
C ILE A 251 -13.01 7.34 -26.75
N ALA A 252 -13.77 7.90 -27.70
CA ALA A 252 -14.77 8.92 -27.39
C ALA A 252 -15.87 8.39 -26.45
N SER A 253 -16.20 7.11 -26.58
CA SER A 253 -17.20 6.42 -25.75
C SER A 253 -16.70 6.15 -24.34
N ILE A 254 -15.41 5.84 -24.14
CA ILE A 254 -14.76 5.75 -22.82
C ILE A 254 -14.93 7.06 -22.03
N PHE A 255 -14.62 8.19 -22.65
CA PHE A 255 -14.59 9.49 -21.98
C PHE A 255 -15.94 10.22 -21.97
N GLY A 256 -16.98 9.64 -22.56
CA GLY A 256 -18.34 10.21 -22.52
C GLY A 256 -18.54 11.44 -23.41
N HIS A 257 -17.70 11.63 -24.45
CA HIS A 257 -17.72 12.80 -25.32
C HIS A 257 -18.87 12.74 -26.34
N HIS A 258 -20.11 12.88 -25.88
CA HIS A 258 -21.33 12.67 -26.68
C HIS A 258 -21.38 13.48 -28.00
N LYS A 259 -20.82 14.71 -28.05
CA LYS A 259 -20.73 15.50 -29.29
C LYS A 259 -19.78 14.88 -30.31
N VAL A 260 -18.62 14.38 -29.86
CA VAL A 260 -17.65 13.68 -30.70
C VAL A 260 -18.25 12.38 -31.22
N VAL A 261 -18.85 11.57 -30.33
CA VAL A 261 -19.58 10.35 -30.69
C VAL A 261 -20.63 10.62 -31.76
N SER A 262 -21.45 11.66 -31.58
CA SER A 262 -22.47 12.05 -32.55
C SER A 262 -21.88 12.43 -33.92
N SER A 263 -20.72 13.10 -33.95
CA SER A 263 -20.03 13.44 -35.20
C SER A 263 -19.46 12.21 -35.89
N LEU A 264 -18.86 11.28 -35.14
CA LEU A 264 -18.30 10.03 -35.68
C LEU A 264 -19.40 9.12 -36.24
N ILE A 265 -20.52 8.95 -35.53
CA ILE A 265 -21.69 8.20 -36.02
C ILE A 265 -22.24 8.80 -37.32
N LYS A 266 -22.37 10.13 -37.40
CA LYS A 266 -22.81 10.82 -38.63
C LYS A 266 -21.86 10.58 -39.80
N ALA A 267 -20.58 10.38 -39.51
CA ALA A 267 -19.55 10.04 -40.47
C ALA A 267 -19.44 8.53 -40.77
N GLN A 268 -20.45 7.73 -40.38
CA GLN A 268 -20.53 6.29 -40.64
C GLN A 268 -19.41 5.47 -39.95
N ALA A 269 -18.97 5.89 -38.76
CA ALA A 269 -18.14 5.04 -37.91
C ALA A 269 -18.87 3.75 -37.54
N ASP A 270 -18.16 2.61 -37.57
CA ASP A 270 -18.71 1.31 -37.18
C ASP A 270 -18.95 1.29 -35.66
N VAL A 271 -20.23 1.27 -35.29
CA VAL A 271 -20.70 1.32 -33.90
C VAL A 271 -20.43 0.02 -33.13
N ASN A 272 -20.11 -1.06 -33.82
CA ASN A 272 -19.85 -2.39 -33.26
C ASN A 272 -18.37 -2.78 -33.31
N LEU A 273 -17.49 -1.93 -33.84
CA LEU A 273 -16.07 -2.22 -33.99
C LEU A 273 -15.38 -2.44 -32.63
N GLN A 274 -15.01 -3.70 -32.35
CA GLN A 274 -14.40 -4.13 -31.10
C GLN A 274 -12.88 -3.93 -31.10
N ARG A 275 -12.32 -3.69 -29.90
CA ARG A 275 -10.86 -3.77 -29.67
C ARG A 275 -10.41 -5.21 -29.40
N ASN A 276 -9.11 -5.43 -29.17
CA ASN A 276 -8.49 -6.76 -29.08
C ASN A 276 -9.12 -7.71 -28.04
N ASN A 277 -9.71 -7.20 -26.96
CA ASN A 277 -10.37 -8.00 -25.92
C ASN A 277 -11.90 -8.15 -26.13
N GLY A 278 -12.42 -7.74 -27.29
CA GLY A 278 -13.83 -7.79 -27.65
C GLY A 278 -14.68 -6.62 -27.11
N GLU A 279 -14.09 -5.60 -26.49
CA GLU A 279 -14.91 -4.48 -25.99
C GLU A 279 -15.40 -3.60 -27.13
N SER A 280 -16.72 -3.41 -27.23
CA SER A 280 -17.36 -2.50 -28.20
C SER A 280 -17.52 -1.08 -27.62
N PRO A 281 -17.76 -0.04 -28.46
CA PRO A 281 -18.09 1.30 -27.97
C PRO A 281 -19.30 1.32 -27.03
N LEU A 282 -20.31 0.49 -27.28
CA LEU A 282 -21.50 0.38 -26.43
C LEU A 282 -21.16 -0.26 -25.09
N TYR A 283 -20.35 -1.32 -25.07
CA TYR A 283 -19.89 -1.97 -23.84
C TYR A 283 -19.17 -0.96 -22.93
N ILE A 284 -18.18 -0.25 -23.46
CA ILE A 284 -17.35 0.64 -22.63
C ILE A 284 -18.09 1.90 -22.19
N ALA A 285 -19.01 2.43 -23.00
CA ALA A 285 -19.92 3.50 -22.59
C ALA A 285 -20.87 3.03 -21.46
N SER A 286 -21.30 1.77 -21.53
CA SER A 286 -22.19 1.16 -20.54
C SER A 286 -21.48 0.93 -19.21
N GLN A 287 -20.22 0.46 -19.24
CA GLN A 287 -19.36 0.32 -18.06
C GLN A 287 -19.13 1.65 -17.33
N ASN A 288 -18.93 2.73 -18.07
CA ASN A 288 -18.65 4.05 -17.50
C ASN A 288 -19.91 4.89 -17.19
N GLY A 289 -21.11 4.37 -17.50
CA GLY A 289 -22.37 5.04 -17.14
C GLY A 289 -22.75 6.23 -18.03
N HIS A 290 -22.15 6.34 -19.23
CA HIS A 290 -22.34 7.48 -20.13
C HIS A 290 -23.67 7.40 -20.91
N HIS A 291 -24.79 7.62 -20.21
CA HIS A 291 -26.14 7.42 -20.75
C HIS A 291 -26.44 8.15 -22.07
N GLN A 292 -25.87 9.36 -22.30
CA GLN A 292 -26.03 10.09 -23.56
C GLN A 292 -25.31 9.43 -24.74
N VAL A 293 -24.11 8.87 -24.48
CA VAL A 293 -23.35 8.12 -25.48
C VAL A 293 -24.07 6.81 -25.80
N VAL A 294 -24.48 6.06 -24.77
CA VAL A 294 -25.28 4.83 -24.92
C VAL A 294 -26.53 5.08 -25.75
N SER A 295 -27.28 6.15 -25.44
CA SER A 295 -28.48 6.53 -26.21
C SER A 295 -28.16 6.85 -27.68
N SER A 296 -26.99 7.43 -27.96
CA SER A 296 -26.57 7.77 -29.33
C SER A 296 -26.17 6.52 -30.11
N LEU A 297 -25.46 5.58 -29.48
CA LEU A 297 -25.06 4.31 -30.06
C LEU A 297 -26.27 3.40 -30.34
N ILE A 298 -27.22 3.29 -29.40
CA ILE A 298 -28.47 2.54 -29.60
C ILE A 298 -29.27 3.11 -30.79
N LYS A 299 -29.41 4.45 -30.88
CA LYS A 299 -30.09 5.09 -32.02
C LYS A 299 -29.40 4.79 -33.35
N ALA A 300 -28.10 4.57 -33.33
CA ALA A 300 -27.29 4.18 -34.47
C ALA A 300 -27.27 2.65 -34.73
N GLN A 301 -28.18 1.89 -34.11
CA GLN A 301 -28.31 0.44 -34.28
C GLN A 301 -27.07 -0.36 -33.84
N ALA A 302 -26.37 0.09 -32.79
CA ALA A 302 -25.36 -0.73 -32.13
C ALA A 302 -26.00 -2.03 -31.58
N ASP A 303 -25.32 -3.16 -31.71
CA ASP A 303 -25.78 -4.43 -31.19
C ASP A 303 -25.71 -4.40 -29.65
N VAL A 304 -26.89 -4.37 -29.02
CA VAL A 304 -27.06 -4.27 -27.57
C VAL A 304 -26.63 -5.53 -26.81
N ASN A 305 -26.49 -6.65 -27.52
CA ASN A 305 -26.10 -7.95 -26.97
C ASN A 305 -24.67 -8.34 -27.34
N LEU A 306 -23.92 -7.48 -28.06
CA LEU A 306 -22.55 -7.78 -28.48
C LEU A 306 -21.62 -7.95 -27.27
N GLN A 307 -21.20 -9.20 -27.03
CA GLN A 307 -20.34 -9.58 -25.92
C GLN A 307 -18.86 -9.38 -26.23
N ARG A 308 -18.06 -9.06 -25.19
CA ARG A 308 -16.60 -9.14 -25.26
C ARG A 308 -16.09 -10.57 -25.12
N ASN A 309 -14.78 -10.79 -25.21
CA ASN A 309 -14.19 -12.14 -25.23
C ASN A 309 -14.51 -13.01 -23.99
N THR A 310 -14.87 -12.41 -22.85
CA THR A 310 -15.31 -13.12 -21.62
C THR A 310 -16.83 -13.33 -21.53
N ALA A 311 -17.54 -13.13 -22.64
CA ALA A 311 -18.99 -13.16 -22.73
C ALA A 311 -19.71 -12.03 -21.94
N GLU A 312 -19.01 -10.97 -21.54
CA GLU A 312 -19.67 -9.83 -20.87
C GLU A 312 -20.42 -8.96 -21.89
N SER A 313 -21.73 -8.81 -21.69
CA SER A 313 -22.60 -7.93 -22.48
C SER A 313 -22.63 -6.50 -21.92
N PRO A 314 -23.04 -5.49 -22.72
CA PRO A 314 -23.25 -4.12 -22.22
C PRO A 314 -24.23 -4.07 -21.03
N LEU A 315 -25.26 -4.91 -21.05
CA LEU A 315 -26.25 -4.99 -19.97
C LEU A 315 -25.65 -5.60 -18.70
N TYR A 316 -24.83 -6.66 -18.82
CA TYR A 316 -24.14 -7.27 -17.67
C TYR A 316 -23.25 -6.24 -16.96
N ILE A 317 -22.36 -5.57 -17.69
CA ILE A 317 -21.41 -4.62 -17.06
C ILE A 317 -22.11 -3.38 -16.49
N ALA A 318 -23.14 -2.85 -17.17
CA ALA A 318 -23.95 -1.76 -16.64
C ALA A 318 -24.69 -2.15 -15.36
N SER A 319 -25.16 -3.40 -15.31
CA SER A 319 -25.87 -3.95 -14.16
C SER A 319 -24.95 -4.11 -12.96
N GLY A 320 -23.74 -4.61 -13.16
CA GLY A 320 -22.72 -4.73 -12.11
C GLY A 320 -22.11 -3.41 -11.65
N LYS A 321 -22.17 -2.34 -12.45
CA LYS A 321 -21.73 -0.99 -12.05
C LYS A 321 -22.85 -0.12 -11.47
N GLY A 322 -24.10 -0.60 -11.49
CA GLY A 322 -25.23 0.10 -10.88
C GLY A 322 -25.79 1.25 -11.73
N HIS A 323 -25.46 1.30 -13.03
CA HIS A 323 -25.83 2.41 -13.92
C HIS A 323 -27.29 2.29 -14.40
N HIS A 324 -28.24 2.54 -13.50
CA HIS A 324 -29.67 2.31 -13.74
C HIS A 324 -30.25 3.00 -15.00
N GLN A 325 -29.76 4.19 -15.37
CA GLN A 325 -30.20 4.89 -16.60
C GLN A 325 -29.73 4.17 -17.87
N VAL A 326 -28.50 3.65 -17.86
CA VAL A 326 -27.95 2.84 -18.96
C VAL A 326 -28.71 1.53 -19.06
N VAL A 327 -28.91 0.83 -17.94
CA VAL A 327 -29.70 -0.41 -17.88
C VAL A 327 -31.10 -0.20 -18.44
N SER A 328 -31.79 0.87 -18.03
CA SER A 328 -33.12 1.20 -18.57
C SER A 328 -33.10 1.45 -20.07
N SER A 329 -32.04 2.08 -20.60
CA SER A 329 -31.90 2.34 -22.04
C SER A 329 -31.66 1.06 -22.84
N LEU A 330 -30.81 0.16 -22.33
CA LEU A 330 -30.52 -1.14 -22.94
C LEU A 330 -31.75 -2.06 -22.94
N ILE A 331 -32.48 -2.14 -21.82
CA ILE A 331 -33.74 -2.91 -21.72
C ILE A 331 -34.77 -2.38 -22.74
N LYS A 332 -34.94 -1.06 -22.85
CA LYS A 332 -35.85 -0.46 -23.85
C LYS A 332 -35.46 -0.82 -25.29
N ALA A 333 -34.16 -1.01 -25.52
CA ALA A 333 -33.61 -1.44 -26.79
C ALA A 333 -33.61 -2.96 -26.99
N GLN A 334 -34.36 -3.72 -26.16
CA GLN A 334 -34.51 -5.18 -26.25
C GLN A 334 -33.19 -5.95 -26.05
N ALA A 335 -32.31 -5.46 -25.17
CA ALA A 335 -31.19 -6.26 -24.69
C ALA A 335 -31.69 -7.53 -23.97
N ASP A 336 -31.03 -8.66 -24.21
CA ASP A 336 -31.35 -9.92 -23.54
C ASP A 336 -30.96 -9.84 -22.07
N VAL A 337 -31.98 -9.83 -21.21
CA VAL A 337 -31.85 -9.67 -19.75
C VAL A 337 -31.27 -10.90 -19.06
N ASN A 338 -31.21 -12.05 -19.76
CA ASN A 338 -30.72 -13.32 -19.25
C ASN A 338 -29.40 -13.77 -19.90
N LEU A 339 -28.77 -12.93 -20.73
CA LEU A 339 -27.53 -13.28 -21.42
C LEU A 339 -26.38 -13.47 -20.41
N GLN A 340 -25.90 -14.71 -20.28
CA GLN A 340 -24.90 -15.12 -19.29
C GLN A 340 -23.45 -14.96 -19.79
N LEU A 341 -22.54 -14.84 -18.82
CA LEU A 341 -21.10 -15.04 -19.02
C LEU A 341 -20.76 -16.51 -19.30
N ASN A 342 -19.50 -16.78 -19.61
CA ASN A 342 -18.95 -18.14 -19.69
C ASN A 342 -18.98 -18.89 -18.35
N THR A 343 -19.16 -18.18 -17.23
CA THR A 343 -19.30 -18.74 -15.87
C THR A 343 -20.76 -18.89 -15.44
N GLY A 344 -21.72 -18.69 -16.35
CA GLY A 344 -23.15 -18.72 -16.04
C GLY A 344 -23.69 -17.48 -15.32
N GLU A 345 -22.88 -16.44 -15.08
CA GLU A 345 -23.39 -15.24 -14.39
C GLU A 345 -24.30 -14.39 -15.30
N SER A 346 -25.52 -14.08 -14.83
CA SER A 346 -26.48 -13.22 -15.52
C SER A 346 -26.39 -11.74 -15.09
N PRO A 347 -26.98 -10.79 -15.84
CA PRO A 347 -27.09 -9.38 -15.41
C PRO A 347 -27.79 -9.23 -14.05
N LEU A 348 -28.79 -10.07 -13.77
CA LEU A 348 -29.49 -10.08 -12.49
C LEU A 348 -28.61 -10.62 -11.36
N TYR A 349 -27.79 -11.65 -11.62
CA TYR A 349 -26.83 -12.18 -10.67
C TYR A 349 -25.82 -11.12 -10.23
N ILE A 350 -25.13 -10.47 -11.17
CA ILE A 350 -24.11 -9.46 -10.84
C ILE A 350 -24.72 -8.23 -10.16
N ALA A 351 -25.92 -7.79 -10.56
CA ALA A 351 -26.64 -6.71 -9.87
C ALA A 351 -27.01 -7.09 -8.42
N SER A 352 -27.33 -8.37 -8.21
CA SER A 352 -27.68 -8.91 -6.89
C SER A 352 -26.46 -9.06 -5.98
N LEU A 353 -25.33 -9.52 -6.52
CA LEU A 353 -24.03 -9.57 -5.85
C LEU A 353 -23.60 -8.17 -5.37
N GLN A 354 -23.75 -7.15 -6.22
CA GLN A 354 -23.34 -5.77 -5.91
C GLN A 354 -24.37 -4.96 -5.11
N GLY A 355 -25.55 -5.52 -4.83
CA GLY A 355 -26.59 -4.87 -4.02
C GLY A 355 -27.31 -3.72 -4.74
N HIS A 356 -27.30 -3.67 -6.07
CA HIS A 356 -27.85 -2.58 -6.87
C HIS A 356 -29.38 -2.69 -7.04
N HIS A 357 -30.13 -2.41 -5.97
CA HIS A 357 -31.58 -2.62 -5.89
C HIS A 357 -32.41 -1.96 -7.01
N GLN A 358 -32.03 -0.78 -7.52
CA GLN A 358 -32.72 -0.12 -8.63
C GLN A 358 -32.54 -0.85 -9.97
N VAL A 359 -31.34 -1.39 -10.20
CA VAL A 359 -31.03 -2.21 -11.37
C VAL A 359 -31.79 -3.53 -11.28
N VAL A 360 -31.72 -4.22 -10.14
CA VAL A 360 -32.48 -5.45 -9.86
C VAL A 360 -33.98 -5.24 -10.14
N SER A 361 -34.55 -4.16 -9.62
CA SER A 361 -35.96 -3.82 -9.86
C SER A 361 -36.28 -3.60 -11.33
N SER A 362 -35.34 -3.06 -12.11
CA SER A 362 -35.51 -2.83 -13.55
C SER A 362 -35.43 -4.13 -14.35
N LEU A 363 -34.49 -5.02 -14.01
CA LEU A 363 -34.32 -6.33 -14.62
C LEU A 363 -35.52 -7.25 -14.34
N ILE A 364 -36.01 -7.29 -13.10
CA ILE A 364 -37.22 -8.05 -12.73
C ILE A 364 -38.44 -7.54 -13.52
N LYS A 365 -38.62 -6.22 -13.63
CA LYS A 365 -39.72 -5.65 -14.45
C LYS A 365 -39.62 -6.04 -15.92
N ALA A 366 -38.40 -6.26 -16.41
CA ALA A 366 -38.11 -6.73 -17.76
C ALA A 366 -38.16 -8.27 -17.89
N GLN A 367 -38.72 -8.98 -16.91
CA GLN A 367 -38.88 -10.44 -16.92
C GLN A 367 -37.55 -11.23 -16.96
N ALA A 368 -36.50 -10.71 -16.31
CA ALA A 368 -35.30 -11.50 -16.05
C ALA A 368 -35.64 -12.74 -15.19
N ASP A 369 -35.03 -13.88 -15.51
CA ASP A 369 -35.21 -15.10 -14.74
C ASP A 369 -34.53 -14.96 -13.37
N VAL A 370 -35.36 -14.90 -12.33
CA VAL A 370 -34.94 -14.68 -10.94
C VAL A 370 -34.23 -15.88 -10.32
N ASN A 371 -34.31 -17.05 -10.96
CA ASN A 371 -33.73 -18.31 -10.48
C ASN A 371 -32.55 -18.78 -11.34
N LEU A 372 -32.14 -18.00 -12.36
CA LEU A 372 -31.03 -18.37 -13.24
C LEU A 372 -29.70 -18.44 -12.48
N GLN A 373 -29.20 -19.65 -12.27
CA GLN A 373 -27.97 -19.94 -11.53
C GLN A 373 -26.72 -19.77 -12.41
N GLN A 374 -25.63 -19.37 -11.77
CA GLN A 374 -24.29 -19.49 -12.34
C GLN A 374 -23.79 -20.95 -12.22
N ASP A 375 -22.63 -21.26 -12.83
CA ASP A 375 -22.11 -22.62 -12.94
C ASP A 375 -21.94 -23.37 -11.60
N ASP A 376 -21.61 -22.69 -10.49
CA ASP A 376 -21.58 -23.33 -9.15
C ASP A 376 -22.96 -23.41 -8.46
N GLY A 377 -24.06 -23.18 -9.19
CA GLY A 377 -25.41 -23.24 -8.65
C GLY A 377 -25.81 -22.01 -7.80
N CYS A 378 -24.99 -20.96 -7.70
CA CYS A 378 -25.40 -19.76 -6.97
C CYS A 378 -26.49 -18.99 -7.73
N SER A 379 -27.68 -18.83 -7.13
CA SER A 379 -28.77 -18.01 -7.68
C SER A 379 -28.62 -16.52 -7.31
N PRO A 380 -29.34 -15.59 -7.98
CA PRO A 380 -29.37 -14.19 -7.58
C PRO A 380 -29.83 -13.99 -6.11
N LEU A 381 -30.77 -14.81 -5.64
CA LEU A 381 -31.24 -14.76 -4.25
C LEU A 381 -30.18 -15.28 -3.27
N TYR A 382 -29.46 -16.35 -3.62
CA TYR A 382 -28.35 -16.87 -2.82
C TYR A 382 -27.28 -15.80 -2.63
N ILE A 383 -26.77 -15.20 -3.71
CA ILE A 383 -25.64 -14.27 -3.63
C ILE A 383 -26.02 -12.96 -2.93
N ALA A 384 -27.26 -12.49 -3.11
CA ALA A 384 -27.79 -11.36 -2.35
C ALA A 384 -27.93 -11.67 -0.86
N SER A 385 -28.28 -12.91 -0.52
CA SER A 385 -28.43 -13.37 0.86
C SER A 385 -27.09 -13.52 1.57
N GLN A 386 -26.07 -14.04 0.87
CA GLN A 386 -24.69 -14.12 1.36
C GLN A 386 -24.11 -12.74 1.71
N ASN A 387 -24.39 -11.72 0.88
CA ASN A 387 -23.87 -10.37 1.06
C ASN A 387 -24.75 -9.46 1.94
N GLY A 388 -25.91 -9.94 2.41
CA GLY A 388 -26.77 -9.18 3.32
C GLY A 388 -27.59 -8.07 2.65
N HIS A 389 -27.78 -8.12 1.33
CA HIS A 389 -28.47 -7.08 0.54
C HIS A 389 -29.99 -7.16 0.70
N HIS A 390 -30.50 -6.79 1.88
CA HIS A 390 -31.91 -6.98 2.28
C HIS A 390 -32.95 -6.41 1.27
N GLN A 391 -32.68 -5.28 0.62
CA GLN A 391 -33.59 -4.68 -0.37
C GLN A 391 -33.66 -5.50 -1.66
N VAL A 392 -32.52 -6.06 -2.10
CA VAL A 392 -32.44 -6.96 -3.26
C VAL A 392 -33.17 -8.26 -2.94
N VAL A 393 -32.87 -8.89 -1.80
CA VAL A 393 -33.56 -10.09 -1.30
C VAL A 393 -35.08 -9.87 -1.28
N SER A 394 -35.54 -8.76 -0.71
CA SER A 394 -36.97 -8.41 -0.67
C SER A 394 -37.59 -8.27 -2.06
N SER A 395 -36.83 -7.78 -3.05
CA SER A 395 -37.31 -7.61 -4.42
C SER A 395 -37.39 -8.95 -5.15
N LEU A 396 -36.39 -9.82 -4.98
CA LEU A 396 -36.34 -11.16 -5.55
C LEU A 396 -37.45 -12.06 -4.99
N ILE A 397 -37.67 -12.03 -3.66
CA ILE A 397 -38.78 -12.78 -3.02
C ILE A 397 -40.13 -12.32 -3.57
N LYS A 398 -40.34 -10.99 -3.71
CA LYS A 398 -41.60 -10.46 -4.30
C LYS A 398 -41.80 -10.93 -5.74
N ALA A 399 -40.71 -11.16 -6.45
CA ALA A 399 -40.69 -11.69 -7.81
C ALA A 399 -40.77 -13.23 -7.87
N GLN A 400 -41.10 -13.90 -6.77
CA GLN A 400 -41.25 -15.37 -6.68
C GLN A 400 -39.96 -16.14 -6.94
N ALA A 401 -38.80 -15.60 -6.55
CA ALA A 401 -37.56 -16.37 -6.50
C ALA A 401 -37.70 -17.58 -5.55
N ASP A 402 -37.16 -18.72 -5.94
CA ASP A 402 -37.15 -19.93 -5.11
C ASP A 402 -36.22 -19.73 -3.92
N VAL A 403 -36.82 -19.63 -2.73
CA VAL A 403 -36.13 -19.37 -1.47
C VAL A 403 -35.31 -20.56 -0.96
N ASN A 404 -35.49 -21.74 -1.53
CA ASN A 404 -34.81 -22.98 -1.14
C ASN A 404 -33.83 -23.46 -2.21
N LEU A 405 -33.63 -22.73 -3.30
CA LEU A 405 -32.72 -23.11 -4.38
C LEU A 405 -31.26 -23.14 -3.89
N GLN A 406 -30.68 -24.34 -3.84
CA GLN A 406 -29.34 -24.60 -3.31
C GLN A 406 -28.24 -24.44 -4.38
N ASP A 407 -27.03 -24.09 -3.94
CA ASP A 407 -25.82 -24.19 -4.75
C ASP A 407 -25.33 -25.65 -4.86
N VAL A 408 -24.18 -25.86 -5.52
CA VAL A 408 -23.58 -27.20 -5.70
C VAL A 408 -23.19 -27.90 -4.39
N ASP A 409 -22.94 -27.14 -3.32
CA ASP A 409 -22.64 -27.65 -1.98
C ASP A 409 -23.91 -27.86 -1.14
N GLY A 410 -25.10 -27.70 -1.72
CA GLY A 410 -26.36 -27.82 -0.99
C GLY A 410 -26.62 -26.63 -0.06
N CYS A 411 -25.90 -25.52 -0.16
CA CYS A 411 -26.15 -24.35 0.67
C CYS A 411 -27.37 -23.58 0.13
N SER A 412 -28.39 -23.38 0.96
CA SER A 412 -29.56 -22.55 0.63
C SER A 412 -29.33 -21.06 0.92
N PRO A 413 -30.14 -20.14 0.37
CA PRO A 413 -30.10 -18.72 0.72
C PRO A 413 -30.24 -18.48 2.23
N LEU A 414 -31.06 -19.29 2.93
CA LEU A 414 -31.23 -19.20 4.37
C LEU A 414 -29.99 -19.70 5.12
N TYR A 415 -29.36 -20.77 4.66
CA TYR A 415 -28.11 -21.28 5.22
C TYR A 415 -27.01 -20.22 5.15
N ILE A 416 -26.73 -19.67 3.97
CA ILE A 416 -25.62 -18.74 3.78
C ILE A 416 -25.87 -17.38 4.48
N ALA A 417 -27.13 -16.93 4.55
CA ALA A 417 -27.49 -15.76 5.36
C ALA A 417 -27.31 -16.01 6.87
N SER A 418 -27.60 -17.23 7.32
CA SER A 418 -27.45 -17.65 8.71
C SER A 418 -25.99 -17.78 9.12
N GLN A 419 -25.14 -18.31 8.23
CA GLN A 419 -23.69 -18.38 8.41
C GLN A 419 -23.07 -16.99 8.59
N ASN A 420 -23.50 -16.01 7.78
CA ASN A 420 -22.96 -14.65 7.80
C ASN A 420 -23.63 -13.70 8.81
N GLY A 421 -24.68 -14.16 9.51
CA GLY A 421 -25.31 -13.37 10.57
C GLY A 421 -26.29 -12.29 10.08
N HIS A 422 -26.76 -12.38 8.83
CA HIS A 422 -27.62 -11.35 8.21
C HIS A 422 -29.08 -11.44 8.68
N HIS A 423 -29.33 -11.05 9.93
CA HIS A 423 -30.62 -11.21 10.62
C HIS A 423 -31.87 -10.69 9.84
N GLN A 424 -31.76 -9.58 9.11
CA GLN A 424 -32.85 -9.01 8.30
C GLN A 424 -33.16 -9.85 7.06
N VAL A 425 -32.13 -10.40 6.42
CA VAL A 425 -32.27 -11.33 5.29
C VAL A 425 -32.91 -12.63 5.78
N VAL A 426 -32.38 -13.21 6.87
CA VAL A 426 -32.95 -14.41 7.53
C VAL A 426 -34.44 -14.20 7.85
N SER A 427 -34.78 -13.05 8.47
CA SER A 427 -36.17 -12.72 8.78
C SER A 427 -37.06 -12.63 7.54
N SER A 428 -36.51 -12.17 6.41
CA SER A 428 -37.25 -12.05 5.15
C SER A 428 -37.47 -13.40 4.49
N LEU A 429 -36.45 -14.26 4.48
CA LEU A 429 -36.51 -15.63 3.95
C LEU A 429 -37.48 -16.51 4.76
N ILE A 430 -37.43 -16.43 6.10
CA ILE A 430 -38.39 -17.14 6.97
C ILE A 430 -39.83 -16.69 6.69
N LYS A 431 -40.08 -15.39 6.53
CA LYS A 431 -41.42 -14.86 6.18
C LYS A 431 -41.89 -15.39 4.81
N ALA A 432 -40.95 -15.64 3.90
CA ALA A 432 -41.19 -16.23 2.60
C ALA A 432 -41.26 -17.76 2.61
N GLN A 433 -41.38 -18.39 3.80
CA GLN A 433 -41.51 -19.85 3.97
C GLN A 433 -40.29 -20.64 3.48
N ALA A 434 -39.08 -20.09 3.61
CA ALA A 434 -37.85 -20.87 3.45
C ALA A 434 -37.80 -22.03 4.46
N ASP A 435 -37.33 -23.20 4.02
CA ASP A 435 -37.18 -24.37 4.89
C ASP A 435 -36.04 -24.12 5.88
N VAL A 436 -36.42 -23.94 7.15
CA VAL A 436 -35.50 -23.63 8.26
C VAL A 436 -34.58 -24.79 8.65
N ASN A 437 -34.88 -26.01 8.18
CA ASN A 437 -34.15 -27.23 8.48
C ASN A 437 -33.39 -27.77 7.26
N LEU A 438 -33.45 -27.11 6.10
CA LEU A 438 -32.77 -27.55 4.89
C LEU A 438 -31.25 -27.58 5.08
N GLN A 439 -30.67 -28.78 5.06
CA GLN A 439 -29.25 -29.03 5.30
C GLN A 439 -28.43 -28.95 4.01
N GLU A 440 -27.19 -28.49 4.13
CA GLU A 440 -26.17 -28.64 3.08
C GLU A 440 -25.60 -30.07 3.04
N VAL A 441 -24.73 -30.38 2.07
CA VAL A 441 -24.23 -31.75 1.78
C VAL A 441 -23.62 -32.47 3.00
N ASP A 442 -22.98 -31.74 3.90
CA ASP A 442 -22.37 -32.24 5.15
C ASP A 442 -23.35 -32.35 6.33
N GLY A 443 -24.63 -32.07 6.09
CA GLY A 443 -25.71 -32.12 7.07
C GLY A 443 -25.81 -30.87 7.96
N CYS A 444 -25.13 -29.77 7.67
CA CYS A 444 -25.25 -28.56 8.49
C CYS A 444 -26.56 -27.83 8.18
N SER A 445 -27.39 -27.63 9.22
CA SER A 445 -28.60 -26.81 9.11
C SER A 445 -28.29 -25.31 9.29
N PRO A 446 -29.19 -24.40 8.88
CA PRO A 446 -29.07 -22.96 9.15
C PRO A 446 -28.89 -22.66 10.65
N LEU A 447 -29.57 -23.42 11.52
CA LEU A 447 -29.45 -23.28 12.97
C LEU A 447 -28.09 -23.75 13.48
N TYR A 448 -27.55 -24.84 12.94
CA TYR A 448 -26.22 -25.33 13.28
C TYR A 448 -25.14 -24.28 12.95
N ILE A 449 -25.12 -23.77 11.72
CA ILE A 449 -24.07 -22.84 11.28
C ILE A 449 -24.17 -21.47 11.99
N ALA A 450 -25.40 -20.98 12.24
CA ALA A 450 -25.61 -19.78 13.05
C ALA A 450 -25.13 -19.96 14.49
N SER A 451 -25.30 -21.17 15.03
CA SER A 451 -24.88 -21.53 16.39
C SER A 451 -23.37 -21.68 16.49
N GLN A 452 -22.71 -22.21 15.44
CA GLN A 452 -21.26 -22.27 15.32
C GLN A 452 -20.62 -20.88 15.28
N ASN A 453 -21.23 -19.93 14.59
CA ASN A 453 -20.67 -18.58 14.42
C ASN A 453 -21.14 -17.57 15.49
N GLY A 454 -21.98 -18.01 16.45
CA GLY A 454 -22.39 -17.18 17.58
C GLY A 454 -23.46 -16.13 17.27
N HIS A 455 -24.18 -16.27 16.15
CA HIS A 455 -25.17 -15.28 15.67
C HIS A 455 -26.49 -15.37 16.44
N HIS A 456 -26.48 -14.94 17.70
CA HIS A 456 -27.61 -15.11 18.64
C HIS A 456 -28.97 -14.57 18.14
N GLN A 457 -29.00 -13.48 17.36
CA GLN A 457 -30.24 -12.94 16.79
C GLN A 457 -30.82 -13.83 15.67
N VAL A 458 -29.94 -14.39 14.84
CA VAL A 458 -30.31 -15.37 13.80
C VAL A 458 -30.83 -16.65 14.46
N VAL A 459 -30.09 -17.19 15.43
CA VAL A 459 -30.51 -18.36 16.23
C VAL A 459 -31.89 -18.13 16.85
N SER A 460 -32.10 -16.97 17.47
CA SER A 460 -33.41 -16.62 18.05
C SER A 460 -34.53 -16.57 17.02
N SER A 461 -34.23 -16.12 15.79
CA SER A 461 -35.21 -16.05 14.70
C SER A 461 -35.55 -17.42 14.15
N LEU A 462 -34.56 -18.29 13.96
CA LEU A 462 -34.72 -19.67 13.51
C LEU A 462 -35.51 -20.51 14.54
N ILE A 463 -35.20 -20.38 15.83
CA ILE A 463 -35.95 -21.04 16.91
C ILE A 463 -37.42 -20.60 16.90
N LYS A 464 -37.69 -19.29 16.77
CA LYS A 464 -39.07 -18.78 16.67
C LYS A 464 -39.81 -19.33 15.46
N ALA A 465 -39.08 -19.63 14.39
CA ALA A 465 -39.59 -20.26 13.18
C ALA A 465 -39.67 -21.80 13.26
N GLN A 466 -39.54 -22.38 14.47
CA GLN A 466 -39.64 -23.83 14.71
C GLN A 466 -38.54 -24.66 14.02
N ALA A 467 -37.33 -24.10 13.87
CA ALA A 467 -36.17 -24.90 13.49
C ALA A 467 -35.90 -26.00 14.52
N ASP A 468 -35.56 -27.20 14.05
CA ASP A 468 -35.24 -28.33 14.92
C ASP A 468 -33.91 -28.07 15.65
N VAL A 469 -34.01 -27.83 16.96
CA VAL A 469 -32.88 -27.49 17.84
C VAL A 469 -31.92 -28.65 18.07
N ASN A 470 -32.34 -29.88 17.75
CA ASN A 470 -31.56 -31.10 17.92
C ASN A 470 -31.05 -31.67 16.59
N LEU A 471 -31.37 -31.06 15.45
CA LEU A 471 -30.96 -31.54 14.13
C LEU A 471 -29.43 -31.62 14.00
N GLN A 472 -28.91 -32.85 13.97
CA GLN A 472 -27.49 -33.14 13.89
C GLN A 472 -26.98 -33.11 12.45
N ARG A 473 -25.74 -32.65 12.26
CA ARG A 473 -25.02 -32.85 11.00
C ARG A 473 -24.50 -34.28 10.85
N ASN A 474 -23.91 -34.63 9.71
CA ASN A 474 -23.47 -36.00 9.40
C ASN A 474 -22.51 -36.62 10.44
N THR A 475 -21.79 -35.79 11.21
CA THR A 475 -20.90 -36.23 12.29
C THR A 475 -21.58 -36.44 13.65
N GLY A 476 -22.91 -36.28 13.72
CA GLY A 476 -23.71 -36.31 14.94
C GLY A 476 -23.63 -35.02 15.78
N ALA A 477 -22.93 -33.98 15.33
CA ALA A 477 -22.84 -32.73 16.10
C ALA A 477 -24.16 -31.95 16.02
N SER A 478 -24.76 -31.62 17.16
CA SER A 478 -25.96 -30.78 17.27
C SER A 478 -25.63 -29.28 17.36
N PRO A 479 -26.61 -28.38 17.16
CA PRO A 479 -26.43 -26.93 17.37
C PRO A 479 -25.92 -26.59 18.78
N LEU A 480 -26.41 -27.31 19.80
CA LEU A 480 -25.97 -27.13 21.19
C LEU A 480 -24.53 -27.61 21.42
N TYR A 481 -24.13 -28.71 20.77
CA TYR A 481 -22.76 -29.19 20.80
C TYR A 481 -21.80 -28.16 20.21
N ILE A 482 -22.08 -27.65 19.00
CA ILE A 482 -21.15 -26.74 18.31
C ILE A 482 -21.09 -25.38 19.00
N ALA A 483 -22.21 -24.85 19.51
CA ALA A 483 -22.22 -23.63 20.33
C ALA A 483 -21.42 -23.80 21.62
N SER A 484 -21.47 -24.99 22.23
CA SER A 484 -20.68 -25.34 23.41
C SER A 484 -19.19 -25.46 23.12
N LEU A 485 -18.80 -26.02 21.97
CA LEU A 485 -17.40 -26.06 21.51
C LEU A 485 -16.84 -24.64 21.32
N GLN A 486 -17.61 -23.74 20.71
CA GLN A 486 -17.16 -22.37 20.40
C GLN A 486 -17.31 -21.38 21.57
N GLY A 487 -17.93 -21.80 22.68
CA GLY A 487 -18.05 -20.97 23.88
C GLY A 487 -19.14 -19.88 23.79
N HIS A 488 -20.09 -20.00 22.86
CA HIS A 488 -21.12 -19.00 22.62
C HIS A 488 -22.26 -19.07 23.65
N HIS A 489 -22.00 -18.61 24.87
CA HIS A 489 -22.92 -18.73 26.01
C HIS A 489 -24.34 -18.18 25.78
N GLN A 490 -24.51 -17.10 25.00
CA GLN A 490 -25.84 -16.56 24.67
C GLN A 490 -26.64 -17.49 23.75
N VAL A 491 -25.97 -18.11 22.77
CA VAL A 491 -26.56 -19.10 21.87
C VAL A 491 -26.94 -20.35 22.66
N VAL A 492 -26.01 -20.86 23.48
CA VAL A 492 -26.27 -22.00 24.38
C VAL A 492 -27.49 -21.74 25.28
N SER A 493 -27.56 -20.55 25.88
CA SER A 493 -28.71 -20.16 26.71
C SER A 493 -30.02 -20.12 25.92
N SER A 494 -29.98 -19.73 24.65
CA SER A 494 -31.16 -19.67 23.79
C SER A 494 -31.63 -21.06 23.37
N LEU A 495 -30.70 -21.95 23.02
CA LEU A 495 -30.97 -23.35 22.67
C LEU A 495 -31.53 -24.13 23.87
N ILE A 496 -30.96 -23.96 25.06
CA ILE A 496 -31.47 -24.57 26.30
C ILE A 496 -32.90 -24.11 26.59
N LYS A 497 -33.17 -22.80 26.46
CA LYS A 497 -34.53 -22.25 26.64
C LYS A 497 -35.53 -22.83 25.62
N ALA A 498 -35.04 -23.21 24.45
CA ALA A 498 -35.80 -23.86 23.39
C ALA A 498 -35.87 -25.40 23.56
N GLN A 499 -35.54 -25.93 24.73
CA GLN A 499 -35.61 -27.36 25.05
C GLN A 499 -34.66 -28.25 24.20
N ALA A 500 -33.50 -27.72 23.81
CA ALA A 500 -32.45 -28.53 23.20
C ALA A 500 -31.97 -29.64 24.16
N GLU A 501 -31.73 -30.84 23.63
CA GLU A 501 -31.29 -32.00 24.42
C GLU A 501 -29.86 -31.79 24.94
N VAL A 502 -29.75 -31.47 26.24
CA VAL A 502 -28.48 -31.08 26.88
C VAL A 502 -27.41 -32.19 26.90
N ASN A 503 -27.83 -33.44 26.78
CA ASN A 503 -26.98 -34.63 26.82
C ASN A 503 -26.79 -35.28 25.44
N LEU A 504 -27.29 -34.68 24.35
CA LEU A 504 -27.21 -35.26 23.01
C LEU A 504 -25.75 -35.36 22.54
N GLN A 505 -25.26 -36.60 22.43
CA GLN A 505 -23.88 -36.90 22.03
C GLN A 505 -23.73 -36.95 20.51
N ARG A 506 -22.57 -36.50 20.01
CA ARG A 506 -22.17 -36.78 18.61
C ARG A 506 -21.65 -38.20 18.43
N ASN A 507 -21.31 -38.59 17.21
CA ASN A 507 -20.91 -39.98 16.86
C ASN A 507 -19.72 -40.53 17.69
N THR A 508 -18.85 -39.66 18.23
CA THR A 508 -17.72 -40.03 19.11
C THR A 508 -18.09 -40.15 20.60
N GLY A 509 -19.36 -39.95 20.96
CA GLY A 509 -19.86 -39.91 22.33
C GLY A 509 -19.64 -38.57 23.03
N GLU A 510 -19.15 -37.53 22.36
CA GLU A 510 -18.87 -36.25 23.00
C GLU A 510 -20.19 -35.48 23.24
N SER A 511 -20.51 -35.18 24.50
CA SER A 511 -21.66 -34.36 24.89
C SER A 511 -21.33 -32.85 24.86
N PRO A 512 -22.33 -31.94 24.84
CA PRO A 512 -22.10 -30.51 24.96
C PRO A 512 -21.30 -30.13 26.21
N LEU A 513 -21.55 -30.81 27.33
CA LEU A 513 -20.82 -30.59 28.58
C LEU A 513 -19.37 -31.09 28.51
N TYR A 514 -19.14 -32.24 27.89
CA TYR A 514 -17.78 -32.75 27.66
C TYR A 514 -16.96 -31.75 26.84
N ILE A 515 -17.50 -31.27 25.71
CA ILE A 515 -16.73 -30.41 24.81
C ILE A 515 -16.51 -29.01 25.39
N ALA A 516 -17.49 -28.44 26.10
CA ALA A 516 -17.30 -27.20 26.85
C ALA A 516 -16.24 -27.34 27.95
N SER A 517 -16.17 -28.52 28.58
CA SER A 517 -15.17 -28.84 29.60
C SER A 517 -13.77 -29.03 29.03
N LEU A 518 -13.64 -29.60 27.83
CA LEU A 518 -12.38 -29.70 27.09
C LEU A 518 -11.81 -28.31 26.76
N GLN A 519 -12.67 -27.39 26.31
CA GLN A 519 -12.26 -26.03 25.91
C GLN A 519 -12.11 -25.04 27.06
N GLY A 520 -12.63 -25.36 28.26
CA GLY A 520 -12.52 -24.49 29.43
C GLY A 520 -13.58 -23.38 29.50
N HIS A 521 -14.68 -23.52 28.76
CA HIS A 521 -15.74 -22.50 28.66
C HIS A 521 -16.63 -22.48 29.90
N HIS A 522 -16.14 -21.94 31.01
CA HIS A 522 -16.78 -21.99 32.33
C HIS A 522 -18.23 -21.45 32.36
N GLN A 523 -18.57 -20.43 31.58
CA GLN A 523 -19.93 -19.88 31.51
C GLN A 523 -20.91 -20.85 30.81
N VAL A 524 -20.45 -21.52 29.75
CA VAL A 524 -21.22 -22.55 29.04
C VAL A 524 -21.42 -23.75 29.95
N VAL A 525 -20.35 -24.24 30.58
CA VAL A 525 -20.42 -25.34 31.59
C VAL A 525 -21.43 -25.01 32.68
N SER A 526 -21.37 -23.80 33.23
CA SER A 526 -22.31 -23.36 34.27
C SER A 526 -23.77 -23.33 33.78
N SER A 527 -23.99 -22.98 32.52
CA SER A 527 -25.33 -22.96 31.92
C SER A 527 -25.87 -24.37 31.67
N LEU A 528 -25.03 -25.28 31.19
CA LEU A 528 -25.38 -26.69 30.97
C LEU A 528 -25.67 -27.42 32.29
N ILE A 529 -24.86 -27.20 33.33
CA ILE A 529 -25.10 -27.76 34.68
C ILE A 529 -26.44 -27.26 35.24
N LYS A 530 -26.74 -25.96 35.10
CA LYS A 530 -28.04 -25.40 35.52
C LYS A 530 -29.21 -26.01 34.76
N ALA A 531 -28.97 -26.46 33.52
CA ALA A 531 -29.93 -27.17 32.69
C ALA A 531 -29.94 -28.68 32.91
N GLN A 532 -29.36 -29.17 34.03
CA GLN A 532 -29.33 -30.58 34.43
C GLN A 532 -28.60 -31.49 33.43
N ALA A 533 -27.56 -30.99 32.75
CA ALA A 533 -26.65 -31.84 32.00
C ALA A 533 -25.98 -32.88 32.91
N ASP A 534 -25.86 -34.11 32.44
CA ASP A 534 -25.23 -35.20 33.19
C ASP A 534 -23.72 -34.96 33.27
N VAL A 535 -23.27 -34.58 34.47
CA VAL A 535 -21.87 -34.25 34.78
C VAL A 535 -20.91 -35.43 34.67
N ASN A 536 -21.44 -36.65 34.66
CA ASN A 536 -20.69 -37.90 34.60
C ASN A 536 -20.80 -38.59 33.23
N LEU A 537 -21.53 -38.02 32.27
CA LEU A 537 -21.72 -38.61 30.94
C LEU A 537 -20.39 -38.74 30.17
N GLN A 538 -19.93 -39.98 30.01
CA GLN A 538 -18.67 -40.31 29.35
C GLN A 538 -18.83 -40.40 27.83
N ARG A 539 -17.79 -40.00 27.09
CA ARG A 539 -17.69 -40.29 25.65
C ARG A 539 -17.28 -41.75 25.40
N ASN A 540 -17.21 -42.18 24.13
CA ASN A 540 -16.97 -43.58 23.76
C ASN A 540 -15.66 -44.19 24.33
N THR A 541 -14.66 -43.38 24.71
CA THR A 541 -13.42 -43.84 25.36
C THR A 541 -13.47 -43.85 26.90
N GLY A 542 -14.63 -43.57 27.49
CA GLY A 542 -14.84 -43.48 28.93
C GLY A 542 -14.43 -42.13 29.53
N GLU A 543 -14.05 -41.13 28.74
CA GLU A 543 -13.62 -39.84 29.32
C GLU A 543 -14.84 -39.03 29.76
N SER A 544 -14.90 -38.66 31.05
CA SER A 544 -15.92 -37.78 31.61
C SER A 544 -15.57 -36.29 31.44
N PRO A 545 -16.54 -35.35 31.57
CA PRO A 545 -16.27 -33.91 31.57
C PRO A 545 -15.22 -33.52 32.62
N LEU A 546 -15.26 -34.12 33.80
CA LEU A 546 -14.30 -33.88 34.88
C LEU A 546 -12.90 -34.42 34.54
N TYR A 547 -12.81 -35.61 33.94
CA TYR A 547 -11.53 -36.17 33.49
C TYR A 547 -10.84 -35.22 32.50
N ILE A 548 -11.55 -34.77 31.47
CA ILE A 548 -10.93 -33.97 30.40
C ILE A 548 -10.58 -32.56 30.88
N ALA A 549 -11.44 -31.91 31.68
CA ALA A 549 -11.14 -30.61 32.30
C ALA A 549 -9.91 -30.70 33.22
N SER A 550 -9.78 -31.82 33.93
CA SER A 550 -8.65 -32.07 34.84
C SER A 550 -7.34 -32.25 34.07
N GLY A 551 -7.36 -32.96 32.94
CA GLY A 551 -6.19 -33.12 32.07
C GLY A 551 -5.76 -31.84 31.34
N LYS A 552 -6.69 -30.90 31.09
CA LYS A 552 -6.40 -29.60 30.47
C LYS A 552 -6.03 -28.50 31.47
N GLY A 553 -6.24 -28.70 32.78
CA GLY A 553 -5.88 -27.73 33.81
C GLY A 553 -6.95 -26.65 34.05
N HIS A 554 -8.18 -26.85 33.60
CA HIS A 554 -9.27 -25.86 33.66
C HIS A 554 -9.89 -25.77 35.06
N HIS A 555 -9.16 -25.20 36.02
CA HIS A 555 -9.52 -25.19 37.45
C HIS A 555 -10.92 -24.62 37.75
N GLN A 556 -11.39 -23.61 37.02
CA GLN A 556 -12.74 -23.06 37.20
C GLN A 556 -13.83 -24.04 36.79
N VAL A 557 -13.64 -24.73 35.65
CA VAL A 557 -14.56 -25.78 35.17
C VAL A 557 -14.57 -26.95 36.14
N VAL A 558 -13.39 -27.41 36.58
CA VAL A 558 -13.25 -28.46 37.60
C VAL A 558 -14.00 -28.09 38.87
N SER A 559 -13.86 -26.85 39.36
CA SER A 559 -14.59 -26.38 40.54
C SER A 559 -16.10 -26.40 40.34
N SER A 560 -16.60 -25.98 39.17
CA SER A 560 -18.03 -26.03 38.86
C SER A 560 -18.57 -27.45 38.78
N LEU A 561 -17.83 -28.38 38.16
CA LEU A 561 -18.21 -29.79 38.05
C LEU A 561 -18.23 -30.48 39.42
N ILE A 562 -17.22 -30.25 40.27
CA ILE A 562 -17.19 -30.76 41.65
C ILE A 562 -18.38 -30.23 42.47
N LYS A 563 -18.67 -28.93 42.36
CA LYS A 563 -19.85 -28.32 43.03
C LYS A 563 -21.17 -28.93 42.55
N ALA A 564 -21.20 -29.41 41.31
CA ALA A 564 -22.33 -30.11 40.72
C ALA A 564 -22.32 -31.64 41.00
N GLN A 565 -21.52 -32.09 41.97
CA GLN A 565 -21.43 -33.50 42.39
C GLN A 565 -20.94 -34.46 41.29
N ALA A 566 -20.05 -33.99 40.40
CA ALA A 566 -19.32 -34.88 39.50
C ALA A 566 -18.50 -35.91 40.30
N ASP A 567 -18.50 -37.16 39.85
CA ASP A 567 -17.73 -38.23 40.48
C ASP A 567 -16.24 -38.01 40.24
N VAL A 568 -15.54 -37.61 41.31
CA VAL A 568 -14.11 -37.29 41.31
C VAL A 568 -13.21 -38.51 41.05
N ASN A 569 -13.76 -39.71 41.17
CA ASN A 569 -13.06 -40.98 40.99
C ASN A 569 -13.46 -41.70 39.70
N LEU A 570 -14.38 -41.15 38.90
CA LEU A 570 -14.87 -41.78 37.67
C LEU A 570 -13.74 -42.01 36.65
N GLN A 571 -13.38 -43.27 36.45
CA GLN A 571 -12.30 -43.69 35.57
C GLN A 571 -12.76 -43.84 34.12
N ARG A 572 -11.89 -43.50 33.16
CA ARG A 572 -12.11 -43.85 31.75
C ARG A 572 -11.80 -45.32 31.47
N ASN A 573 -12.01 -45.79 30.22
CA ASN A 573 -11.88 -47.21 29.85
C ASN A 573 -10.51 -47.84 30.18
N THR A 574 -9.44 -47.06 30.31
CA THR A 574 -8.10 -47.53 30.71
C THR A 574 -7.82 -47.49 32.22
N GLY A 575 -8.82 -47.13 33.03
CA GLY A 575 -8.70 -46.97 34.48
C GLY A 575 -8.14 -45.61 34.92
N GLU A 576 -7.90 -44.67 34.02
CA GLU A 576 -7.34 -43.37 34.43
C GLU A 576 -8.44 -42.49 35.07
N SER A 577 -8.21 -42.03 36.30
CA SER A 577 -9.08 -41.09 37.02
C SER A 577 -8.77 -39.61 36.70
N PRO A 578 -9.66 -38.66 37.04
CA PRO A 578 -9.38 -37.22 36.91
C PRO A 578 -8.12 -36.79 37.66
N LEU A 579 -7.88 -37.37 38.84
CA LEU A 579 -6.66 -37.12 39.61
C LEU A 579 -5.42 -37.67 38.90
N TYR A 580 -5.49 -38.89 38.35
CA TYR A 580 -4.38 -39.48 37.59
C TYR A 580 -3.92 -38.59 36.44
N ILE A 581 -4.85 -38.12 35.59
CA ILE A 581 -4.50 -37.30 34.43
C ILE A 581 -4.02 -35.89 34.83
N ALA A 582 -4.62 -35.26 35.84
CA ALA A 582 -4.16 -33.96 36.36
C ALA A 582 -2.75 -34.06 36.95
N SER A 583 -2.46 -35.16 37.65
CA SER A 583 -1.16 -35.45 38.22
C SER A 583 -0.09 -35.69 37.16
N GLY A 584 -0.42 -36.46 36.12
CA GLY A 584 0.49 -36.72 35.00
C GLY A 584 0.75 -35.52 34.10
N LYS A 585 -0.08 -34.47 34.15
CA LYS A 585 0.10 -33.21 33.39
C LYS A 585 0.62 -32.05 34.24
N GLY A 586 0.78 -32.23 35.55
CA GLY A 586 1.37 -31.22 36.43
C GLY A 586 0.42 -30.11 36.89
N HIS A 587 -0.90 -30.30 36.78
CA HIS A 587 -1.90 -29.27 37.09
C HIS A 587 -2.16 -29.11 38.58
N HIS A 588 -1.22 -28.53 39.32
CA HIS A 588 -1.23 -28.41 40.79
C HIS A 588 -2.56 -27.87 41.38
N GLN A 589 -3.15 -26.83 40.79
CA GLN A 589 -4.40 -26.24 41.29
C GLN A 589 -5.61 -27.18 41.16
N VAL A 590 -5.66 -27.93 40.06
CA VAL A 590 -6.68 -28.96 39.81
C VAL A 590 -6.49 -30.11 40.79
N VAL A 591 -5.26 -30.62 40.93
CA VAL A 591 -4.91 -31.67 41.90
C VAL A 591 -5.34 -31.27 43.31
N SER A 592 -5.02 -30.04 43.72
CA SER A 592 -5.42 -29.51 45.03
C SER A 592 -6.94 -29.46 45.20
N SER A 593 -7.68 -29.12 44.14
CA SER A 593 -9.15 -29.06 44.17
C SER A 593 -9.78 -30.46 44.26
N LEU A 594 -9.23 -31.43 43.53
CA LEU A 594 -9.67 -32.82 43.56
C LEU A 594 -9.40 -33.48 44.93
N ILE A 595 -8.22 -33.26 45.51
CA ILE A 595 -7.88 -33.75 46.86
C ILE A 595 -8.84 -33.17 47.90
N LYS A 596 -9.11 -31.85 47.84
CA LYS A 596 -10.09 -31.19 48.72
C LYS A 596 -11.50 -31.77 48.56
N ALA A 597 -11.83 -32.26 47.38
CA ALA A 597 -13.08 -32.95 47.08
C ALA A 597 -13.05 -34.47 47.38
N GLN A 598 -12.08 -34.92 48.18
CA GLN A 598 -11.94 -36.32 48.61
C GLN A 598 -11.69 -37.32 47.47
N ALA A 599 -11.02 -36.90 46.38
CA ALA A 599 -10.54 -37.83 45.37
C ALA A 599 -9.59 -38.88 45.96
N GLU A 600 -9.73 -40.14 45.54
CA GLU A 600 -8.90 -41.25 46.01
C GLU A 600 -7.46 -41.10 45.51
N VAL A 601 -6.57 -40.68 46.41
CA VAL A 601 -5.17 -40.32 46.10
C VAL A 601 -4.35 -41.49 45.52
N ASN A 602 -4.76 -42.72 45.81
CA ASN A 602 -4.09 -43.95 45.38
C ASN A 602 -4.87 -44.73 44.31
N LEU A 603 -5.93 -44.17 43.72
CA LEU A 603 -6.72 -44.86 42.72
C LEU A 603 -5.89 -45.14 41.46
N GLN A 604 -5.62 -46.43 41.20
CA GLN A 604 -4.73 -46.88 40.13
C GLN A 604 -5.48 -47.09 38.82
N ARG A 605 -4.79 -46.86 37.69
CA ARG A 605 -5.29 -47.28 36.39
C ARG A 605 -5.15 -48.78 36.17
N ASN A 606 -5.69 -49.31 35.07
CA ASN A 606 -5.75 -50.76 34.82
C ASN A 606 -4.37 -51.47 34.81
N THR A 607 -3.26 -50.74 34.62
CA THR A 607 -1.89 -51.29 34.67
C THR A 607 -1.24 -51.21 36.06
N GLY A 608 -1.95 -50.71 37.08
CA GLY A 608 -1.45 -50.55 38.45
C GLY A 608 -0.73 -49.22 38.74
N GLU A 609 -0.63 -48.32 37.76
CA GLU A 609 0.04 -47.02 37.93
C GLU A 609 -0.85 -46.05 38.73
N SER A 610 -0.28 -45.42 39.77
CA SER A 610 -0.97 -44.45 40.64
C SER A 610 -0.75 -42.99 40.18
N PRO A 611 -1.57 -42.02 40.66
CA PRO A 611 -1.35 -40.59 40.40
C PRO A 611 0.04 -40.11 40.86
N LEU A 612 0.56 -40.66 41.97
CA LEU A 612 1.91 -40.36 42.46
C LEU A 612 3.00 -40.91 41.52
N TYR A 613 2.81 -42.13 40.99
CA TYR A 613 3.75 -42.73 40.05
C TYR A 613 3.90 -41.84 38.81
N ILE A 614 2.78 -41.48 38.16
CA ILE A 614 2.83 -40.70 36.91
C ILE A 614 3.32 -39.25 37.14
N ALA A 615 2.99 -38.62 38.28
CA ALA A 615 3.54 -37.30 38.63
C ALA A 615 5.06 -37.34 38.87
N SER A 616 5.56 -38.43 39.44
CA SER A 616 6.98 -38.63 39.72
C SER A 616 7.76 -38.91 38.43
N GLN A 617 7.23 -39.79 37.56
CA GLN A 617 7.81 -40.08 36.25
C GLN A 617 7.96 -38.81 35.38
N ASN A 618 6.96 -37.92 35.42
CA ASN A 618 6.96 -36.69 34.63
C ASN A 618 7.61 -35.49 35.33
N GLY A 619 8.20 -35.65 36.52
CA GLY A 619 8.96 -34.60 37.21
C GLY A 619 8.13 -33.46 37.82
N HIS A 620 6.85 -33.69 38.13
CA HIS A 620 5.96 -32.64 38.65
C HIS A 620 6.07 -32.45 40.17
N HIS A 621 7.19 -31.88 40.64
CA HIS A 621 7.55 -31.78 42.06
C HIS A 621 6.48 -31.17 42.99
N GLN A 622 5.79 -30.11 42.55
CA GLN A 622 4.71 -29.49 43.33
C GLN A 622 3.51 -30.43 43.51
N VAL A 623 3.14 -31.16 42.46
CA VAL A 623 2.07 -32.16 42.51
C VAL A 623 2.48 -33.34 43.40
N VAL A 624 3.73 -33.82 43.25
CA VAL A 624 4.29 -34.88 44.11
C VAL A 624 4.23 -34.49 45.57
N SER A 625 4.63 -33.25 45.91
CA SER A 625 4.55 -32.73 47.28
C SER A 625 3.10 -32.72 47.79
N SER A 626 2.14 -32.23 47.00
CA SER A 626 0.73 -32.20 47.38
C SER A 626 0.12 -33.60 47.55
N LEU A 627 0.48 -34.57 46.70
CA LEU A 627 0.04 -35.96 46.82
C LEU A 627 0.65 -36.65 48.04
N ILE A 628 1.94 -36.44 48.31
CA ILE A 628 2.62 -36.99 49.50
C ILE A 628 2.02 -36.38 50.77
N LYS A 629 1.76 -35.07 50.80
CA LYS A 629 1.09 -34.41 51.93
C LYS A 629 -0.31 -34.98 52.14
N ALA A 630 -1.11 -35.12 51.09
CA ALA A 630 -2.44 -35.72 51.20
C ALA A 630 -2.38 -37.20 51.66
N GLN A 631 -1.38 -37.97 51.21
CA GLN A 631 -1.14 -39.34 51.70
C GLN A 631 -0.67 -39.36 53.15
N ALA A 632 0.12 -38.37 53.58
CA ALA A 632 0.62 -38.22 54.94
C ALA A 632 -0.47 -37.71 55.89
N ASP A 633 -1.43 -36.91 55.43
CA ASP A 633 -2.61 -36.50 56.20
C ASP A 633 -3.59 -37.67 56.37
N VAL A 634 -3.72 -38.54 55.36
CA VAL A 634 -4.43 -39.83 55.48
C VAL A 634 -3.69 -40.80 56.43
N LYS A 635 -2.39 -40.59 56.68
CA LYS A 635 -1.52 -41.43 57.55
C LYS A 635 -1.07 -40.76 58.87
N GLY A 636 -1.39 -39.48 59.10
CA GLY A 636 -1.11 -38.67 60.30
C GLY A 636 0.33 -38.21 60.62
N VAL A 637 1.09 -37.52 59.73
CA VAL A 637 2.47 -37.00 60.06
C VAL A 637 2.79 -35.60 59.47
N HIS A 638 3.36 -34.66 60.26
CA HIS A 638 3.56 -33.21 59.96
C HIS A 638 5.06 -32.79 59.88
N ILE A 639 5.48 -31.94 58.90
CA ILE A 639 6.81 -31.27 58.82
C ILE A 639 6.70 -29.85 58.21
N ASP A 640 7.45 -28.87 58.73
CA ASP A 640 7.38 -27.41 58.47
C ASP A 640 8.66 -26.84 57.79
N CYS A 641 8.53 -25.77 56.98
CA CYS A 641 9.65 -25.02 56.35
C CYS A 641 9.25 -23.57 55.95
N GLN A 642 9.94 -22.56 56.49
CA GLN A 642 10.07 -21.16 55.99
C GLN A 642 11.46 -21.02 55.32
N GLU A 643 11.76 -20.19 54.31
CA GLU A 643 11.55 -18.75 54.09
C GLU A 643 11.72 -18.43 52.57
N VAL A 644 11.03 -17.41 52.01
CA VAL A 644 11.59 -16.36 51.12
C VAL A 644 10.53 -15.25 50.97
N ALA A 645 10.87 -13.99 51.26
CA ALA A 645 10.51 -12.78 50.48
C ALA A 645 10.46 -11.51 51.36
N LYS A 646 11.26 -10.49 51.02
CA LYS A 646 10.94 -9.08 51.31
C LYS A 646 11.47 -8.16 50.21
N SER A 647 10.60 -7.26 49.73
CA SER A 647 10.91 -6.15 48.83
C SER A 647 10.26 -4.84 49.31
N THR A 648 10.99 -3.74 49.08
CA THR A 648 10.58 -2.35 48.71
C THR A 648 9.89 -1.37 49.69
N PHE A 649 10.35 -0.10 49.64
CA PHE A 649 9.75 1.14 50.19
C PHE A 649 9.68 2.25 49.11
N ALA A 650 8.71 3.17 49.23
CA ALA A 650 8.36 4.26 48.30
C ALA A 650 8.80 5.67 48.81
N VAL A 651 8.76 6.70 47.93
CA VAL A 651 9.00 8.13 48.24
C VAL A 651 7.95 9.04 47.57
N GLU A 652 7.55 10.13 48.26
CA GLU A 652 6.65 11.22 47.84
C GLU A 652 7.39 12.54 47.43
N LEU A 653 6.72 13.40 46.65
CA LEU A 653 7.04 14.79 46.24
C LEU A 653 6.29 15.82 47.11
N PRO A 654 6.63 17.15 47.21
CA PRO A 654 6.06 18.21 46.32
C PRO A 654 6.89 19.56 46.23
N PRO A 655 6.35 20.79 45.97
CA PRO A 655 6.45 21.54 44.68
C PRO A 655 6.90 23.05 44.77
N LYS A 656 7.00 23.79 43.65
CA LYS A 656 6.42 25.17 43.42
C LYS A 656 6.91 25.95 42.17
N GLN A 657 5.90 26.52 41.48
CA GLN A 657 5.70 27.87 40.88
C GLN A 657 6.64 28.51 39.81
N LEU A 658 5.94 29.17 38.86
CA LEU A 658 6.32 29.85 37.62
C LEU A 658 6.74 31.32 37.80
N ASP A 659 7.58 31.84 36.88
CA ASP A 659 7.66 33.27 36.51
C ASP A 659 8.02 33.46 35.01
N PHE A 660 7.59 34.57 34.39
CA PHE A 660 7.64 34.87 32.94
C PHE A 660 8.72 35.90 32.57
N GLY A 661 9.42 35.69 31.44
CA GLY A 661 9.87 36.77 30.54
C GLY A 661 11.37 37.02 30.40
N CYS A 662 12.03 36.30 29.49
CA CYS A 662 13.27 36.71 28.81
C CYS A 662 13.30 36.05 27.43
N SER A 663 13.96 36.65 26.43
CA SER A 663 14.20 35.99 25.13
C SER A 663 14.78 34.59 25.40
N PRO A 664 14.19 33.53 24.82
CA PRO A 664 14.44 32.19 25.32
C PRO A 664 15.92 31.82 25.10
N SER A 665 16.60 31.47 26.19
CA SER A 665 17.94 30.90 26.13
C SER A 665 17.93 29.62 25.29
N ASP A 666 19.07 29.16 24.78
CA ASP A 666 19.13 27.87 24.04
C ASP A 666 18.56 26.71 24.90
N SER A 667 18.63 26.80 26.22
CA SER A 667 17.98 25.87 27.17
C SER A 667 16.45 25.98 27.15
N GLU A 668 15.92 27.19 27.19
CA GLU A 668 14.48 27.46 27.11
C GLU A 668 13.90 27.04 25.75
N LEU A 669 14.60 27.34 24.65
CA LEU A 669 14.24 26.86 23.31
C LEU A 669 14.28 25.32 23.23
N SER A 670 15.25 24.69 23.87
CA SER A 670 15.36 23.22 23.93
C SER A 670 14.21 22.60 24.71
N HIS A 671 13.80 23.19 25.83
CA HIS A 671 12.62 22.76 26.57
C HIS A 671 11.33 22.91 25.76
N GLN A 672 11.15 24.05 25.08
CA GLN A 672 9.98 24.28 24.25
C GLN A 672 9.92 23.31 23.07
N LEU A 673 11.05 23.07 22.39
CA LEU A 673 11.15 22.11 21.29
C LEU A 673 10.87 20.67 21.78
N HIS A 674 11.50 20.25 22.87
CA HIS A 674 11.30 18.93 23.47
C HIS A 674 9.82 18.69 23.84
N SER A 675 9.21 19.64 24.56
CA SER A 675 7.81 19.58 24.99
C SER A 675 6.86 19.51 23.80
N ALA A 676 7.09 20.34 22.76
CA ALA A 676 6.22 20.38 21.61
C ALA A 676 6.34 19.11 20.73
N LEU A 677 7.54 18.53 20.62
CA LEU A 677 7.74 17.24 19.96
C LEU A 677 7.10 16.09 20.75
N GLU A 678 7.20 16.10 22.07
CA GLU A 678 6.55 15.12 22.95
C GLU A 678 5.01 15.20 22.84
N GLN A 679 4.43 16.40 22.87
CA GLN A 679 2.99 16.63 22.69
C GLN A 679 2.49 16.20 21.30
N SER A 680 3.33 16.36 20.28
CA SER A 680 3.07 15.86 18.93
C SER A 680 3.17 14.33 18.85
N GLY A 681 3.75 13.68 19.86
CA GLY A 681 3.85 12.24 19.99
C GLY A 681 5.18 11.66 19.51
N PHE A 682 6.22 12.47 19.32
CA PHE A 682 7.58 11.98 19.08
C PHE A 682 8.19 11.47 20.39
N THR A 683 7.69 10.34 20.86
CA THR A 683 8.11 9.63 22.08
C THR A 683 8.56 8.21 21.75
N GLU A 684 9.45 7.67 22.56
CA GLU A 684 9.93 6.29 22.42
C GLU A 684 8.78 5.28 22.43
N SER A 685 7.77 5.49 23.28
CA SER A 685 6.59 4.62 23.34
C SER A 685 5.79 4.57 22.03
N ARG A 686 5.66 5.71 21.33
CA ARG A 686 4.96 5.76 20.04
C ARG A 686 5.80 5.15 18.93
N ALA A 687 7.10 5.43 18.91
CA ALA A 687 8.03 4.80 17.97
C ALA A 687 8.02 3.27 18.14
N ALA A 688 8.02 2.77 19.38
CA ALA A 688 7.92 1.35 19.69
C ALA A 688 6.60 0.73 19.20
N LEU A 689 5.46 1.40 19.42
CA LEU A 689 4.15 0.96 18.91
C LEU A 689 4.16 0.82 17.38
N GLN A 690 4.74 1.80 16.69
CA GLN A 690 4.81 1.80 15.24
C GLN A 690 5.73 0.71 14.70
N SER A 691 6.89 0.52 15.32
CA SER A 691 7.79 -0.59 14.96
C SER A 691 7.15 -1.95 15.22
N ALA A 692 6.38 -2.11 16.30
CA ALA A 692 5.61 -3.32 16.56
C ALA A 692 4.52 -3.54 15.50
N ALA A 693 3.85 -2.48 15.03
CA ALA A 693 2.87 -2.58 13.94
C ALA A 693 3.53 -3.02 12.62
N ALA A 694 4.73 -2.52 12.31
CA ALA A 694 5.51 -2.99 11.17
C ALA A 694 5.92 -4.47 11.30
N ASP A 695 6.28 -4.92 12.50
CA ASP A 695 6.63 -6.33 12.76
C ASP A 695 5.41 -7.24 12.60
N VAL A 696 4.23 -6.81 13.05
CA VAL A 696 2.95 -7.53 12.82
C VAL A 696 2.62 -7.56 11.32
N LEU A 697 2.80 -6.45 10.59
CA LEU A 697 2.59 -6.41 9.15
C LEU A 697 3.50 -7.42 8.43
N GLN A 698 4.77 -7.50 8.83
CA GLN A 698 5.70 -8.49 8.29
C GLN A 698 5.24 -9.94 8.57
N GLN A 699 4.75 -10.23 9.78
CA GLN A 699 4.20 -11.55 10.10
C GLN A 699 2.97 -11.89 9.27
N ILE A 700 2.06 -10.93 9.06
CA ILE A 700 0.88 -11.09 8.21
C ILE A 700 1.30 -11.40 6.78
N LEU A 701 2.24 -10.63 6.20
CA LEU A 701 2.74 -10.85 4.84
C LEU A 701 3.31 -12.27 4.68
N ARG A 702 4.17 -12.70 5.61
CA ARG A 702 4.74 -14.07 5.59
C ARG A 702 3.68 -15.15 5.72
N SER A 703 2.66 -14.94 6.55
CA SER A 703 1.57 -15.91 6.73
C SER A 703 0.62 -16.00 5.53
N ARG A 704 0.51 -14.94 4.73
CA ARG A 704 -0.43 -14.84 3.60
C ARG A 704 0.18 -15.26 2.28
N LEU A 705 1.50 -15.13 2.15
CA LEU A 705 2.23 -15.39 0.92
C LEU A 705 3.03 -16.70 0.97
N ASP A 706 2.81 -17.55 1.99
CA ASP A 706 3.42 -18.88 2.18
C ASP A 706 4.95 -18.91 2.02
N ASP A 707 5.62 -17.82 2.41
CA ASP A 707 7.05 -17.68 2.17
C ASP A 707 7.77 -16.83 3.25
N ASN A 708 8.99 -17.25 3.64
CA ASN A 708 9.86 -16.56 4.62
C ASN A 708 10.72 -15.37 4.11
N PRO A 709 10.87 -15.04 2.81
CA PRO A 709 11.81 -14.03 2.31
C PRO A 709 11.28 -12.60 2.37
N PHE A 710 10.05 -12.36 2.83
CA PHE A 710 9.49 -11.00 2.91
C PHE A 710 9.88 -10.29 4.21
N PHE A 711 10.30 -9.03 4.09
CA PHE A 711 10.64 -8.15 5.20
C PHE A 711 9.98 -6.79 5.01
N VAL A 712 9.58 -6.17 6.10
CA VAL A 712 9.07 -4.79 6.10
C VAL A 712 10.19 -3.87 6.56
N VAL A 713 10.74 -3.10 5.62
CA VAL A 713 11.78 -2.09 5.84
C VAL A 713 11.25 -0.69 5.48
N GLY A 714 12.14 0.31 5.35
CA GLY A 714 11.75 1.68 5.01
C GLY A 714 11.34 2.54 6.20
N SER A 715 11.05 3.83 5.95
CA SER A 715 10.92 4.85 6.99
C SER A 715 9.77 4.65 7.96
N TYR A 716 8.72 3.93 7.52
CA TYR A 716 7.63 3.53 8.40
C TYR A 716 8.06 2.48 9.43
N SER A 717 8.89 1.51 9.04
CA SER A 717 9.37 0.42 9.91
C SER A 717 10.39 0.85 10.98
N GLU A 718 11.02 2.01 10.75
CA GLU A 718 12.05 2.62 11.60
C GLU A 718 11.51 3.21 12.91
N GLY A 719 10.20 3.39 13.03
CA GLY A 719 9.52 3.94 14.21
C GLY A 719 9.57 5.47 14.33
N TRP A 720 10.71 6.09 14.03
CA TRP A 720 10.88 7.56 14.07
C TRP A 720 10.80 8.23 12.69
N GLY A 721 10.86 7.44 11.61
CA GLY A 721 11.09 7.93 10.25
C GLY A 721 9.85 8.43 9.52
N ASN A 722 8.66 8.36 10.12
CA ASN A 722 7.39 8.46 9.41
C ASN A 722 6.76 9.86 9.30
N ASN A 723 7.41 10.89 9.85
CA ASN A 723 6.96 12.27 9.66
C ASN A 723 8.08 13.07 9.04
N LEU A 724 7.98 13.26 7.73
CA LEU A 724 9.09 13.75 6.91
C LEU A 724 8.97 15.23 6.61
N THR A 725 7.75 15.76 6.55
CA THR A 725 7.50 17.13 6.07
C THR A 725 6.83 18.03 7.11
N THR A 726 6.28 17.47 8.20
CA THR A 726 5.67 18.19 9.32
C THR A 726 6.22 17.69 10.67
N LEU A 727 5.98 18.44 11.75
CA LEU A 727 6.33 18.03 13.12
C LEU A 727 5.07 17.90 13.97
N ASP A 728 4.04 17.30 13.38
CA ASP A 728 2.72 17.15 13.96
C ASP A 728 2.46 15.71 14.47
N GLY A 729 3.47 14.84 14.36
CA GLY A 729 3.45 13.43 14.73
C GLY A 729 2.50 12.55 13.93
N ARG A 730 1.91 13.05 12.84
CA ARG A 730 1.15 12.24 11.89
C ARG A 730 2.10 11.51 10.95
N THR A 731 1.68 10.35 10.46
CA THR A 731 2.42 9.67 9.40
C THR A 731 2.24 10.43 8.09
N ASP A 732 3.35 10.76 7.43
CA ASP A 732 3.39 11.43 6.13
C ASP A 732 2.85 10.47 5.06
N ALA A 733 2.05 10.97 4.12
CA ALA A 733 1.54 10.15 3.01
C ALA A 733 2.67 9.62 2.10
N ASN A 734 3.85 10.28 2.13
CA ASN A 734 5.04 9.86 1.42
C ASN A 734 6.02 9.05 2.30
N SER A 735 5.62 8.65 3.51
CA SER A 735 6.40 7.66 4.25
C SER A 735 6.27 6.32 3.56
N ASP A 736 7.42 5.79 3.13
CA ASP A 736 7.57 4.51 2.47
C ASP A 736 7.48 3.34 3.47
N ILE A 737 6.64 2.37 3.11
CA ILE A 737 6.74 0.98 3.57
C ILE A 737 7.45 0.25 2.44
N ASP A 738 8.69 -0.17 2.70
CA ASP A 738 9.43 -0.98 1.74
C ASP A 738 9.12 -2.45 2.02
N VAL A 739 8.39 -3.11 1.13
CA VAL A 739 8.22 -4.56 1.17
C VAL A 739 9.39 -5.18 0.43
N MET A 740 10.40 -5.58 1.20
CA MET A 740 11.60 -6.20 0.67
C MET A 740 11.39 -7.70 0.49
N HIS A 741 11.60 -8.18 -0.73
CA HIS A 741 11.58 -9.60 -1.08
C HIS A 741 13.01 -10.10 -1.31
N LEU A 742 13.45 -11.03 -0.46
CA LEU A 742 14.78 -11.65 -0.58
C LEU A 742 14.73 -12.82 -1.57
N ILE A 743 15.20 -12.60 -2.79
CA ILE A 743 15.14 -13.59 -3.88
C ILE A 743 15.96 -14.83 -3.50
N SER A 744 15.31 -16.00 -3.55
CA SER A 744 15.94 -17.29 -3.28
C SER A 744 16.83 -17.75 -4.44
N GLY A 745 17.93 -18.46 -4.13
CA GLY A 745 18.78 -19.10 -5.14
C GLY A 745 19.95 -18.26 -5.66
N ARG A 746 20.17 -17.05 -5.14
CA ARG A 746 21.33 -16.21 -5.49
C ARG A 746 21.94 -15.56 -4.26
N GLU A 747 23.21 -15.89 -4.01
CA GLU A 747 24.02 -15.33 -2.93
C GLU A 747 25.28 -14.68 -3.51
N TYR A 748 25.57 -13.46 -3.07
CA TYR A 748 26.74 -12.71 -3.48
C TYR A 748 27.86 -12.86 -2.46
N HIS A 749 29.08 -13.02 -2.97
CA HIS A 749 30.29 -13.17 -2.17
C HIS A 749 31.26 -12.02 -2.44
N GLN A 750 31.71 -11.36 -1.36
CA GLN A 750 32.67 -10.26 -1.46
C GLN A 750 34.09 -10.79 -1.61
N LYS A 751 34.82 -10.28 -2.61
CA LYS A 751 36.24 -10.57 -2.82
C LYS A 751 37.04 -10.14 -1.59
N SER A 752 37.91 -11.01 -1.10
CA SER A 752 38.79 -10.78 0.07
C SER A 752 38.12 -10.73 1.45
N LEU A 753 36.79 -10.84 1.56
CA LEU A 753 36.05 -10.84 2.83
C LEU A 753 35.14 -12.08 3.02
N CYS A 754 34.91 -12.86 1.97
CA CYS A 754 34.11 -14.08 1.99
C CYS A 754 34.89 -15.26 2.61
N GLU A 755 34.26 -15.96 3.55
CA GLU A 755 34.78 -17.19 4.20
C GLU A 755 33.98 -18.45 3.79
N CYS A 756 33.08 -18.36 2.80
CA CYS A 756 32.28 -19.49 2.34
C CYS A 756 33.10 -20.43 1.46
N ASP A 757 33.11 -21.72 1.80
CA ASP A 757 33.79 -22.77 1.02
C ASP A 757 33.10 -22.95 -0.35
N GLY A 758 33.86 -22.82 -1.45
CA GLY A 758 33.40 -23.14 -2.80
C GLY A 758 32.62 -22.03 -3.56
N ALA A 759 32.73 -20.76 -3.14
CA ALA A 759 32.11 -19.63 -3.85
C ALA A 759 32.64 -19.50 -5.29
N SER A 760 31.80 -19.78 -6.30
CA SER A 760 32.17 -19.83 -7.72
C SER A 760 32.39 -18.45 -8.36
N GLU A 761 31.73 -17.40 -7.83
CA GLU A 761 31.85 -16.01 -8.31
C GLU A 761 32.02 -15.05 -7.12
N GLN A 762 33.09 -14.24 -7.14
CA GLN A 762 33.37 -13.23 -6.12
C GLN A 762 33.40 -11.84 -6.76
N HIS A 763 32.85 -10.86 -6.06
CA HIS A 763 32.65 -9.51 -6.57
C HIS A 763 33.44 -8.46 -5.79
N GLU A 764 33.93 -7.44 -6.48
CA GLU A 764 34.65 -6.33 -5.87
C GLU A 764 33.69 -5.34 -5.20
N LEU A 765 34.06 -4.87 -4.00
CA LEU A 765 33.31 -3.87 -3.25
C LEU A 765 33.99 -2.51 -3.40
N VAL A 766 33.30 -1.55 -4.01
CA VAL A 766 33.77 -0.17 -4.20
C VAL A 766 32.71 0.78 -3.67
N ASN A 767 33.08 1.65 -2.71
CA ASN A 767 32.19 2.67 -2.13
C ASN A 767 30.80 2.13 -1.71
N GLY A 768 30.77 1.00 -1.02
CA GLY A 768 29.52 0.37 -0.54
C GLY A 768 28.69 -0.34 -1.62
N HIS A 769 29.21 -0.46 -2.84
CA HIS A 769 28.56 -1.13 -3.96
C HIS A 769 29.37 -2.34 -4.42
N ILE A 770 28.66 -3.41 -4.75
CA ILE A 770 29.21 -4.63 -5.35
C ILE A 770 29.15 -4.48 -6.87
N GLN A 771 30.29 -4.66 -7.55
CA GLN A 771 30.35 -4.62 -9.00
C GLN A 771 29.85 -5.93 -9.63
N CYS A 772 28.78 -5.87 -10.42
CA CYS A 772 28.15 -7.02 -11.05
C CYS A 772 27.39 -6.59 -12.32
N SER A 773 27.89 -6.97 -13.49
CA SER A 773 27.25 -6.68 -14.79
C SER A 773 26.10 -7.66 -15.09
N GLY A 774 25.07 -7.18 -15.81
CA GLY A 774 24.01 -8.03 -16.35
C GLY A 774 22.70 -8.10 -15.54
N PHE A 775 22.49 -7.16 -14.60
CA PHE A 775 21.21 -7.04 -13.90
C PHE A 775 20.38 -5.87 -14.42
N ALA A 776 19.15 -6.15 -14.86
CA ALA A 776 18.22 -5.10 -15.26
C ALA A 776 17.82 -4.27 -14.03
N SER A 777 17.90 -2.94 -14.16
CA SER A 777 17.35 -2.00 -13.19
C SER A 777 15.84 -1.90 -13.29
N ASN A 778 15.15 -2.63 -12.42
CA ASN A 778 13.81 -2.25 -12.01
C ASN A 778 13.92 -1.48 -10.70
N PRO A 779 13.96 -0.14 -10.72
CA PRO A 779 13.79 0.64 -9.48
C PRO A 779 12.46 0.24 -8.82
N ALA A 780 12.38 0.43 -7.49
CA ALA A 780 11.23 0.05 -6.69
C ALA A 780 9.90 0.51 -7.32
N HIS A 781 8.92 -0.40 -7.37
CA HIS A 781 7.59 -0.08 -7.91
C HIS A 781 6.78 0.68 -6.87
N ALA A 782 6.99 2.00 -6.82
CA ALA A 782 6.36 2.85 -5.83
C ALA A 782 4.85 3.00 -6.06
N THR A 783 4.08 2.58 -5.07
CA THR A 783 2.64 2.82 -4.99
C THR A 783 2.40 4.05 -4.11
N PRO A 784 1.83 5.14 -4.65
CA PRO A 784 1.63 6.36 -3.89
C PRO A 784 0.68 6.12 -2.70
N GLY A 785 1.08 6.65 -1.54
CA GLY A 785 0.29 6.63 -0.32
C GLY A 785 -0.93 7.54 -0.38
N CYS A 786 -1.79 7.44 0.63
CA CYS A 786 -2.92 8.33 0.86
C CYS A 786 -3.01 8.68 2.35
N PRO A 787 -3.93 9.57 2.78
CA PRO A 787 -4.08 9.90 4.20
C PRO A 787 -4.40 8.70 5.12
N LEU A 788 -4.84 7.56 4.57
CA LEU A 788 -5.21 6.35 5.29
C LEU A 788 -4.20 5.21 5.14
N ARG A 789 -3.22 5.31 4.24
CA ARG A 789 -2.20 4.28 4.01
C ARG A 789 -0.86 4.93 3.59
N PRO A 790 0.28 4.55 4.19
CA PRO A 790 1.58 5.03 3.72
C PRO A 790 1.87 4.63 2.26
N ALA A 791 2.88 5.25 1.65
CA ALA A 791 3.39 4.80 0.36
C ALA A 791 3.97 3.38 0.49
N LEU A 792 3.94 2.60 -0.58
CA LEU A 792 4.38 1.21 -0.58
C LEU A 792 5.33 0.96 -1.75
N ASP A 793 6.54 0.50 -1.46
CA ASP A 793 7.59 0.25 -2.45
C ASP A 793 7.98 -1.23 -2.38
N ASN A 794 7.92 -1.93 -3.51
CA ASN A 794 8.41 -3.30 -3.60
C ASN A 794 9.91 -3.28 -3.89
N VAL A 795 10.71 -3.90 -3.03
CA VAL A 795 12.19 -3.90 -3.11
C VAL A 795 12.70 -5.33 -3.29
N ASP A 796 13.24 -5.63 -4.47
CA ASP A 796 13.92 -6.90 -4.70
C ASP A 796 15.34 -6.86 -4.14
N ALA A 797 15.70 -7.86 -3.33
CA ALA A 797 16.99 -7.98 -2.67
C ALA A 797 17.60 -9.37 -2.89
N CYS A 798 18.94 -9.44 -2.97
CA CYS A 798 19.67 -10.70 -3.02
C CYS A 798 20.57 -10.85 -1.79
N ARG A 799 20.80 -12.08 -1.34
CA ARG A 799 21.66 -12.33 -0.17
C ARG A 799 23.10 -11.92 -0.42
N LEU A 800 23.72 -11.39 0.62
CA LEU A 800 25.15 -11.11 0.69
C LEU A 800 25.73 -11.91 1.86
N CYS A 801 26.81 -12.65 1.62
CA CYS A 801 27.33 -13.60 2.60
C CYS A 801 27.74 -12.96 3.95
N ARG A 802 28.18 -11.70 3.93
CA ARG A 802 28.55 -10.93 5.13
C ARG A 802 28.57 -9.43 4.86
N TYR A 803 28.31 -8.64 5.91
CA TYR A 803 28.50 -7.19 5.87
C TYR A 803 29.99 -6.83 5.73
N PRO A 804 30.33 -5.77 4.96
CA PRO A 804 31.69 -5.22 5.00
C PRO A 804 31.99 -4.61 6.38
N PRO A 805 33.27 -4.38 6.73
CA PRO A 805 33.63 -3.73 7.98
C PRO A 805 32.94 -2.36 8.14
N ILE A 806 32.04 -2.25 9.12
CA ILE A 806 31.35 -1.00 9.46
C ILE A 806 32.10 -0.31 10.59
N THR A 807 32.83 0.76 10.27
CA THR A 807 33.79 1.44 11.17
C THR A 807 33.26 1.74 12.58
N PRO A 808 32.03 2.25 12.78
CA PRO A 808 31.49 2.50 14.12
C PRO A 808 31.27 1.25 14.99
N LEU A 809 31.20 0.06 14.40
CA LEU A 809 30.84 -1.19 15.06
C LEU A 809 32.04 -2.14 15.26
N LEU A 810 33.26 -1.67 14.94
CA LEU A 810 34.48 -2.46 15.13
C LEU A 810 34.75 -2.69 16.63
N PRO A 811 35.16 -3.91 17.04
CA PRO A 811 35.33 -4.28 18.46
C PRO A 811 36.29 -3.38 19.25
N ASN A 812 37.23 -2.72 18.57
CA ASN A 812 38.31 -1.95 19.19
C ASN A 812 38.00 -0.43 19.33
N ARG A 813 36.77 0.01 19.00
CA ARG A 813 36.38 1.43 19.08
C ARG A 813 35.61 1.71 20.37
N VAL A 814 36.02 2.73 21.12
CA VAL A 814 35.22 3.25 22.24
C VAL A 814 34.00 3.98 21.66
N SER A 815 32.80 3.55 22.04
CA SER A 815 31.53 4.12 21.58
C SER A 815 30.59 4.34 22.76
N ASN A 816 29.84 5.45 22.75
CA ASN A 816 28.79 5.75 23.72
C ASN A 816 27.46 5.03 23.41
N ILE A 817 27.42 4.18 22.36
CA ILE A 817 26.26 3.32 22.08
C ILE A 817 26.05 2.38 23.29
N PRO A 818 24.81 2.27 23.82
CA PRO A 818 24.53 1.37 24.93
C PRO A 818 24.96 -0.08 24.64
N HIS A 819 25.63 -0.72 25.60
CA HIS A 819 26.18 -2.08 25.43
C HIS A 819 25.16 -3.11 24.88
N PRO A 820 23.91 -3.16 25.35
CA PRO A 820 22.91 -4.10 24.80
C PRO A 820 22.56 -3.84 23.32
N VAL A 821 22.64 -2.57 22.88
CA VAL A 821 22.40 -2.19 21.48
C VAL A 821 23.59 -2.59 20.63
N LEU A 822 24.80 -2.34 21.11
CA LEU A 822 26.04 -2.73 20.43
C LEU A 822 26.14 -4.25 20.25
N GLU A 823 25.84 -5.03 21.29
CA GLU A 823 25.81 -6.49 21.22
C GLU A 823 24.77 -6.98 20.19
N ALA A 824 23.59 -6.37 20.17
CA ALA A 824 22.57 -6.71 19.20
C ALA A 824 22.96 -6.37 17.75
N LEU A 825 23.63 -5.24 17.53
CA LEU A 825 24.16 -4.87 16.21
C LEU A 825 25.28 -5.83 15.76
N GLN A 826 26.18 -6.21 16.67
CA GLN A 826 27.22 -7.20 16.41
C GLN A 826 26.63 -8.59 16.08
N LYS A 827 25.53 -8.97 16.73
CA LYS A 827 24.79 -10.19 16.40
C LYS A 827 24.21 -10.15 14.99
N VAL A 828 23.72 -9.00 14.51
CA VAL A 828 23.26 -8.85 13.11
C VAL A 828 24.44 -8.96 12.13
N LEU A 829 25.62 -8.46 12.48
CA LEU A 829 26.81 -8.58 11.62
C LEU A 829 27.35 -10.01 11.52
N THR A 830 27.20 -10.81 12.58
CA THR A 830 27.87 -12.13 12.72
C THR A 830 26.93 -13.33 12.55
N SER A 831 25.61 -13.15 12.62
CA SER A 831 24.66 -14.25 12.53
C SER A 831 24.57 -14.83 11.11
N ALA A 832 24.66 -16.15 10.98
CA ALA A 832 24.39 -16.86 9.72
C ALA A 832 22.93 -16.72 9.23
N SER A 833 22.01 -16.40 10.14
CA SER A 833 20.61 -16.08 9.80
C SER A 833 20.36 -14.60 9.50
N SER A 834 21.42 -13.77 9.51
CA SER A 834 21.31 -12.35 9.20
C SER A 834 20.83 -12.16 7.76
N PRO A 835 19.81 -11.32 7.51
CA PRO A 835 19.36 -10.95 6.18
C PRO A 835 20.30 -9.90 5.56
N CYS A 836 21.62 -10.12 5.63
CA CYS A 836 22.59 -9.29 4.92
C CYS A 836 22.30 -9.40 3.42
N HIS A 837 22.15 -8.25 2.75
CA HIS A 837 21.64 -8.23 1.39
C HIS A 837 22.15 -7.03 0.59
N VAL A 838 22.04 -7.17 -0.71
CA VAL A 838 22.20 -6.08 -1.69
C VAL A 838 20.88 -5.75 -2.34
N VAL A 839 20.69 -4.48 -2.68
CA VAL A 839 19.48 -3.95 -3.33
C VAL A 839 19.82 -3.28 -4.64
N HIS A 840 18.79 -3.13 -5.49
CA HIS A 840 18.89 -2.36 -6.72
C HIS A 840 18.97 -0.86 -6.44
N ALA A 841 20.17 -0.40 -6.10
CA ALA A 841 20.53 0.99 -6.05
C ALA A 841 21.97 1.10 -6.58
N ALA A 842 22.14 1.77 -7.72
CA ALA A 842 23.45 2.02 -8.31
C ALA A 842 23.81 3.51 -8.17
N SER A 843 25.10 3.82 -8.25
CA SER A 843 25.55 5.20 -8.43
C SER A 843 24.89 5.81 -9.68
N PRO A 844 24.65 7.13 -9.70
CA PRO A 844 24.21 7.81 -10.92
C PRO A 844 25.09 7.37 -12.11
N ASP A 845 24.46 7.07 -13.25
CA ASP A 845 25.12 6.65 -14.50
C ASP A 845 25.72 5.22 -14.52
N ARG A 846 25.61 4.43 -13.43
CA ARG A 846 26.04 3.02 -13.36
C ARG A 846 24.90 2.00 -13.23
N GLY A 847 23.70 2.37 -13.69
CA GLY A 847 22.50 1.54 -13.60
C GLY A 847 22.67 0.18 -14.29
N GLY A 848 22.57 -0.90 -13.51
CA GLY A 848 22.69 -2.28 -14.02
C GLY A 848 24.12 -2.87 -14.04
N GLU A 849 25.10 -2.11 -13.54
CA GLU A 849 26.49 -2.55 -13.39
C GLU A 849 26.91 -2.78 -11.92
N GLU A 850 26.12 -2.30 -10.95
CA GLU A 850 26.43 -2.34 -9.53
C GLU A 850 25.18 -2.57 -8.66
N LEU A 851 25.37 -3.16 -7.48
CA LEU A 851 24.34 -3.35 -6.44
C LEU A 851 24.80 -2.75 -5.11
N ARG A 852 23.96 -1.99 -4.41
CA ARG A 852 24.31 -1.37 -3.12
C ARG A 852 24.17 -2.37 -1.98
N VAL A 853 25.17 -2.43 -1.10
CA VAL A 853 25.07 -3.12 0.19
C VAL A 853 24.12 -2.37 1.11
N SER A 854 23.04 -3.03 1.54
CA SER A 854 21.98 -2.39 2.31
C SER A 854 22.15 -2.56 3.81
N THR A 855 22.16 -1.44 4.53
CA THR A 855 22.28 -1.37 5.99
C THR A 855 20.94 -1.26 6.72
N SER A 856 19.80 -1.43 6.03
CA SER A 856 18.45 -1.18 6.59
C SER A 856 18.16 -1.93 7.89
N PHE A 857 18.64 -3.17 8.07
CA PHE A 857 18.43 -3.92 9.32
C PHE A 857 19.23 -3.37 10.50
N LEU A 858 20.46 -2.91 10.25
CA LEU A 858 21.31 -2.26 11.25
C LEU A 858 20.73 -0.89 11.62
N GLU A 859 20.28 -0.13 10.61
CA GLU A 859 19.61 1.16 10.79
C GLU A 859 18.32 1.01 11.61
N ASN A 860 17.46 0.04 11.27
CA ASN A 860 16.24 -0.25 12.01
C ASN A 860 16.54 -0.59 13.47
N ARG A 861 17.55 -1.43 13.72
CA ARG A 861 17.92 -1.80 15.09
C ARG A 861 18.38 -0.60 15.89
N MET A 862 19.17 0.28 15.27
CA MET A 862 19.67 1.50 15.93
C MET A 862 18.54 2.51 16.18
N LEU A 863 17.70 2.80 15.18
CA LEU A 863 16.59 3.75 15.28
C LEU A 863 15.55 3.31 16.32
N ARG A 864 15.24 2.01 16.38
CA ARG A 864 14.30 1.44 17.36
C ARG A 864 14.84 1.43 18.80
N SER A 865 16.14 1.70 18.98
CA SER A 865 16.79 1.77 20.30
C SER A 865 17.00 3.20 20.81
N LEU A 866 16.62 4.21 20.03
CA LEU A 866 16.79 5.61 20.42
C LEU A 866 15.84 5.97 21.57
N THR A 867 16.41 6.62 22.59
CA THR A 867 15.63 7.30 23.63
C THR A 867 14.79 8.43 23.02
N THR A 868 13.79 8.92 23.75
CA THR A 868 12.95 10.05 23.30
C THR A 868 13.77 11.25 22.82
N LEU A 869 14.82 11.67 23.55
CA LEU A 869 15.65 12.83 23.15
C LEU A 869 16.47 12.56 21.89
N GLN A 870 17.02 11.36 21.75
CA GLN A 870 17.78 10.96 20.55
C GLN A 870 16.87 10.87 19.32
N GLY A 871 15.66 10.30 19.48
CA GLY A 871 14.65 10.24 18.44
C GLY A 871 14.14 11.62 18.02
N GLN A 872 13.92 12.51 18.99
CA GLN A 872 13.55 13.91 18.73
C GLN A 872 14.63 14.68 17.98
N LEU A 873 15.91 14.48 18.30
CA LEU A 873 17.03 15.03 17.52
C LEU A 873 16.98 14.53 16.07
N PHE A 874 16.83 13.22 15.87
CA PHE A 874 16.76 12.61 14.53
C PHE A 874 15.62 13.20 13.70
N VAL A 875 14.41 13.28 14.25
CA VAL A 875 13.23 13.85 13.58
C VAL A 875 13.44 15.34 13.27
N THR A 876 14.02 16.10 14.21
CA THR A 876 14.32 17.52 14.02
C THR A 876 15.29 17.73 12.85
N LEU A 877 16.38 16.96 12.79
CA LEU A 877 17.35 17.02 11.69
C LEU A 877 16.71 16.61 10.35
N LYS A 878 15.89 15.56 10.35
CA LYS A 878 15.19 15.08 9.15
C LYS A 878 14.25 16.14 8.59
N TYR A 879 13.49 16.80 9.46
CA TYR A 879 12.62 17.92 9.10
C TYR A 879 13.42 19.11 8.55
N LEU A 880 14.51 19.52 9.23
CA LEU A 880 15.35 20.64 8.78
C LEU A 880 15.95 20.36 7.38
N VAL A 881 16.47 19.16 7.14
CA VAL A 881 17.03 18.81 5.83
C VAL A 881 15.94 18.79 4.75
N LYS A 882 14.81 18.12 4.99
CA LYS A 882 13.77 17.94 3.97
C LYS A 882 12.96 19.21 3.69
N LYS A 883 12.65 20.01 4.72
CA LYS A 883 11.73 21.15 4.64
C LYS A 883 12.41 22.50 4.58
N VAL A 884 13.54 22.68 5.26
CA VAL A 884 14.22 23.97 5.40
C VAL A 884 15.38 24.10 4.41
N ILE A 885 16.27 23.11 4.35
CA ILE A 885 17.48 23.16 3.50
C ILE A 885 17.14 22.82 2.04
N CYS A 886 16.12 21.97 1.81
CA CYS A 886 15.68 21.46 0.49
C CYS A 886 16.75 20.66 -0.27
N HIS A 887 16.32 19.73 -1.14
CA HIS A 887 17.20 18.82 -1.94
C HIS A 887 18.15 19.51 -2.94
N LYS A 888 18.21 20.84 -3.00
CA LYS A 888 19.03 21.58 -3.99
C LYS A 888 20.54 21.35 -3.83
N ASN A 889 21.00 20.84 -2.68
CA ASN A 889 22.42 20.61 -2.38
C ASN A 889 22.82 19.12 -2.26
N GLY A 890 21.99 18.17 -2.71
CA GLY A 890 22.33 16.74 -2.68
C GLY A 890 22.20 16.04 -1.31
N LEU A 891 21.78 16.76 -0.26
CA LEU A 891 21.54 16.19 1.07
C LEU A 891 20.23 15.37 1.09
N ASN A 892 20.38 14.06 1.27
CA ASN A 892 19.28 13.09 1.40
C ASN A 892 19.11 12.54 2.84
N SER A 893 18.01 11.81 3.09
CA SER A 893 17.66 11.27 4.41
C SER A 893 18.71 10.32 5.02
N TYR A 894 19.54 9.66 4.21
CA TYR A 894 20.60 8.79 4.73
C TYR A 894 21.71 9.58 5.45
N HIS A 895 22.05 10.80 5.02
CA HIS A 895 23.04 11.63 5.71
C HIS A 895 22.57 11.99 7.14
N VAL A 896 21.26 12.20 7.31
CA VAL A 896 20.66 12.47 8.62
C VAL A 896 20.80 11.26 9.54
N LYS A 897 20.57 10.04 9.03
CA LYS A 897 20.77 8.79 9.80
C LYS A 897 22.22 8.64 10.24
N THR A 898 23.17 8.80 9.31
CA THR A 898 24.60 8.70 9.59
C THR A 898 25.03 9.66 10.70
N ILE A 899 24.58 10.91 10.65
CA ILE A 899 24.95 11.92 11.64
C ILE A 899 24.25 11.70 12.97
N ALA A 900 22.98 11.29 12.97
CA ALA A 900 22.29 10.92 14.20
C ALA A 900 22.98 9.74 14.91
N PHE A 901 23.40 8.72 14.16
CA PHE A 901 24.14 7.58 14.74
C PHE A 901 25.51 7.99 15.25
N ARG A 902 26.19 8.88 14.53
CA ARG A 902 27.47 9.44 14.98
C ARG A 902 27.31 10.23 16.28
N MET A 903 26.26 11.04 16.40
CA MET A 903 25.92 11.73 17.65
C MET A 903 25.67 10.74 18.79
N VAL A 904 24.92 9.67 18.57
CA VAL A 904 24.72 8.64 19.61
C VAL A 904 26.04 7.96 19.99
N ALA A 905 26.94 7.74 19.04
CA ALA A 905 28.23 7.09 19.29
C ALA A 905 29.27 8.00 19.96
N GLU A 906 29.24 9.31 19.71
CA GLU A 906 30.30 10.25 20.09
C GLU A 906 29.89 11.20 21.23
N THR A 907 28.59 11.43 21.43
CA THR A 907 28.07 12.33 22.48
C THR A 907 28.00 11.63 23.84
N PRO A 908 28.65 12.15 24.91
CA PRO A 908 28.55 11.59 26.25
C PRO A 908 27.12 11.54 26.79
N VAL A 909 26.79 10.54 27.59
CA VAL A 909 25.44 10.31 28.14
C VAL A 909 24.94 11.53 28.93
N GLU A 910 25.83 12.25 29.59
CA GLU A 910 25.52 13.43 30.41
C GLU A 910 25.05 14.64 29.58
N GLN A 911 25.34 14.66 28.28
CA GLN A 911 24.92 15.73 27.37
C GLN A 911 23.51 15.51 26.81
N TRP A 912 22.97 14.29 26.87
CA TRP A 912 21.61 13.96 26.43
C TRP A 912 20.55 14.42 27.45
N LYS A 913 20.42 15.73 27.61
CA LYS A 913 19.42 16.38 28.44
C LYS A 913 18.47 17.21 27.60
N LYS A 914 17.22 17.34 28.03
CA LYS A 914 16.18 18.10 27.32
C LYS A 914 16.54 19.59 27.16
N GLU A 915 17.38 20.13 28.04
CA GLU A 915 17.93 21.49 27.95
C GLU A 915 18.92 21.68 26.80
N ASN A 916 19.45 20.60 26.23
CA ASN A 916 20.52 20.66 25.23
C ASN A 916 20.04 20.37 23.81
N LEU A 917 18.75 20.10 23.58
CA LEU A 917 18.25 19.61 22.29
C LEU A 917 18.60 20.55 21.10
N VAL A 918 18.49 21.87 21.28
CA VAL A 918 18.86 22.86 20.26
C VAL A 918 20.38 22.90 20.04
N SER A 919 21.17 22.81 21.12
CA SER A 919 22.63 22.76 21.04
C SER A 919 23.12 21.51 20.30
N LEU A 920 22.56 20.34 20.62
CA LEU A 920 22.81 19.07 19.94
C LEU A 920 22.40 19.14 18.47
N THR A 921 21.31 19.83 18.15
CA THR A 921 20.86 20.06 16.77
C THR A 921 21.87 20.91 15.99
N ARG A 922 22.38 22.02 16.57
CA ARG A 922 23.44 22.82 15.95
C ARG A 922 24.72 22.02 15.74
N GLN A 923 25.16 21.28 16.75
CA GLN A 923 26.35 20.43 16.68
C GLN A 923 26.23 19.42 15.53
N SER A 924 25.07 18.76 15.40
CA SER A 924 24.80 17.80 14.33
C SER A 924 24.86 18.45 12.94
N LEU A 925 24.34 19.68 12.79
CA LEU A 925 24.37 20.40 11.53
C LEU A 925 25.76 20.92 11.17
N GLN A 926 26.57 21.29 12.16
CA GLN A 926 27.97 21.61 11.94
C GLN A 926 28.75 20.38 11.47
N MET A 927 28.50 19.20 12.07
CA MET A 927 29.11 17.95 11.60
C MET A 927 28.70 17.60 10.17
N LEU A 928 27.45 17.87 9.78
CA LEU A 928 26.99 17.74 8.39
C LEU A 928 27.75 18.69 7.45
N LEU A 929 27.92 19.96 7.84
CA LEU A 929 28.66 20.96 7.07
C LEU A 929 30.11 20.53 6.86
N ASP A 930 30.81 20.15 7.93
CA ASP A 930 32.21 19.71 7.88
C ASP A 930 32.40 18.48 6.97
N CYS A 931 31.42 17.56 6.94
CA CYS A 931 31.42 16.40 6.04
C CYS A 931 31.26 16.80 4.57
N VAL A 932 30.35 17.74 4.26
CA VAL A 932 30.15 18.26 2.90
C VAL A 932 31.39 19.01 2.42
N GLU A 933 32.03 19.82 3.28
CA GLU A 933 33.24 20.56 2.94
C GLU A 933 34.43 19.63 2.66
N LYS A 934 34.64 18.60 3.48
CA LYS A 934 35.70 17.60 3.26
C LYS A 934 35.53 16.79 1.98
N SER A 935 34.29 16.44 1.63
CA SER A 935 33.98 15.77 0.35
C SER A 935 34.38 16.65 -0.85
N ARG A 936 34.09 17.96 -0.78
CA ARG A 936 34.45 18.92 -1.83
C ARG A 936 35.97 19.15 -1.95
N GLU A 937 36.70 19.04 -0.85
CA GLU A 937 38.17 19.13 -0.87
C GLU A 937 38.86 17.89 -1.46
N GLN A 938 38.31 16.68 -1.22
CA GLN A 938 38.83 15.44 -1.80
C GLN A 938 38.62 15.37 -3.33
N ASP A 939 37.50 15.88 -3.83
CA ASP A 939 37.23 15.97 -5.27
C ASP A 939 38.19 16.93 -5.99
N ARG A 940 38.74 17.94 -5.31
CA ARG A 940 39.73 18.88 -5.89
C ARG A 940 41.14 18.30 -6.01
N GLN A 941 41.46 17.19 -5.35
CA GLN A 941 42.82 16.61 -5.31
C GLN A 941 43.02 15.42 -6.27
N THR A 942 42.01 15.01 -7.04
CA THR A 942 42.11 13.95 -8.05
C THR A 942 41.67 14.46 -9.44
N PRO A 943 42.61 14.83 -10.35
CA PRO A 943 42.25 15.55 -11.58
C PRO A 943 41.58 14.71 -12.68
N ASP A 944 41.59 13.39 -12.58
CA ASP A 944 41.06 12.49 -13.62
C ASP A 944 39.93 11.62 -13.07
N THR A 945 38.71 12.16 -12.99
CA THR A 945 37.43 11.43 -13.15
C THR A 945 36.25 12.43 -13.13
N PRO A 946 35.15 12.19 -13.89
CA PRO A 946 34.03 13.12 -13.95
C PRO A 946 33.22 13.15 -12.64
N ASP A 947 32.89 14.38 -12.23
CA ASP A 947 31.99 14.86 -11.16
C ASP A 947 31.52 13.81 -10.11
N ARG A 948 32.36 13.60 -9.09
CA ARG A 948 32.10 12.75 -7.91
C ARG A 948 31.41 13.45 -6.74
N SER A 949 30.78 14.61 -6.96
CA SER A 949 30.04 15.34 -5.91
C SER A 949 28.82 14.58 -5.31
N ARG A 950 28.59 13.33 -5.73
CA ARG A 950 27.58 12.39 -5.19
C ARG A 950 28.14 11.09 -4.60
N VAL A 951 29.46 10.88 -4.53
CA VAL A 951 30.05 9.52 -4.38
C VAL A 951 30.88 9.30 -3.09
N ALA A 952 31.00 10.28 -2.19
CA ALA A 952 31.74 10.11 -0.92
C ALA A 952 30.82 10.10 0.32
N SER A 953 30.16 8.96 0.59
CA SER A 953 29.65 8.60 1.93
C SER A 953 29.35 7.11 2.06
#